data_AF-A0AAE1HXH5-F1
#
_entry.id   AF-A0AAE1HXH5-F1
#
_cell.length_a   1.000
_cell.length_b   1.000
_cell.length_c   1.000
_cell.angle_alpha   90.00
_cell.angle_beta   90.00
_cell.angle_gamma   90.00
#
_symmetry.space_group_name_H-M   'P 1'
#
loop_
_entity.id
_entity.type
_entity.pdbx_description
1 polymer ?
#
loop_
_entity_poly.entity_id
_entity_poly.type
_entity_poly.pdbx_seq_one_letter_code
_entity_poly.pdbx_strand_id
1 'polypeptide(L)'
;MGIDLALYRFRIGLFSHSGSTPKTDQHGFCGLSFRLVPVATLILLLVIAGIELNPGPTSYSCKYCELSFSSISQYASHSIIHSLRKNFSIPCPFCDRSLKLASLESHISRFHRSARLRPQVQRIQAVKCEVCRMDLTTRKEYMDHMYSHLENGVNIQCVLTNCQSLFSDKRKFQKHMSRCHAGVADFFEPCTVAVSECGFSSDEDCHDEDNGNTDNTEDTQFDCTAGNAADFDPYPYHLIKTELAKFYLRLEGEFCLPTSTVQLIVEEIKLLSELSHHRLKIALKQQLESFHLDQLLVSSVIRETFKADPVFNVHHKSEDTEQLSTHYLRRQYWEKYFPYVEPQEHYFGLNTAGKKRIAHIISIRKTLEILLKNPKIKEMLLKSFREDDKPPSSIKKDYKDGEAYKKHKCQHEGGNCIQINLFQDAFQFNAFGFSSSLFKTLGFYYSLANMDAESRSKIDLIQIAGLILENDLKPSQQEELDEKDILKEAIQPILDELIDLKTNGIKVDGELIPVCLFLLIGDSLGQHTVGGYVKSFSCEFFCRFCPISKTEFHQDPSMVKPFRTVEEYDAHVKIANAKWQQRKKQALSAAKKATLRKAKRVAEGVASRCSAPAKKTLMKNAISNDAFRKLCAISSHAVKYRPSPFNSIPGFHCSSPSQPVCIAHDCFEGIFKCVLPCIMKYCIATKEWFDLPTLNRRIRGFKCKGMDARDRPKPFKSIDKLSGNAVENWNMIRLLPLIIGDLIQDQNDEVWQVFLNLQEIVEYVCAPKISMAQVAYLKQLVMKFANSLKKLDDYFPDCIIPKLHFLCHYGDLIDIYGPLIRLFTLRFESVHMFFKAVIKNSKNYINITKTMAQKYMLRFASHNSSDLFPAEVVYDPASSRCINLMSFPDEKKCALPDNFNPANYEALNVIRVKGTEYKVGFYVALSSSMLSTSLQMGKIDTILLDSSNHVQFLVKSVEAFNSFEGYYVVSETKAGFKLIRHEELTDYYPLPSYVLQGKECISLKHSICDEI
;
A
#
# COMPACT_ATOMS: atom_id res chain seq x y z
N MET A 1 41.36 3.66 57.99
CA MET A 1 41.36 2.82 56.77
C MET A 1 42.47 1.79 56.92
N GLY A 2 42.15 0.54 57.25
CA GLY A 2 43.07 -0.58 57.15
C GLY A 2 42.39 -1.66 56.32
N ILE A 3 43.16 -2.38 55.50
CA ILE A 3 42.66 -3.43 54.61
C ILE A 3 43.07 -4.78 55.21
N ASP A 4 42.14 -5.73 55.21
CA ASP A 4 42.36 -7.12 55.60
C ASP A 4 43.31 -7.82 54.61
N LEU A 5 44.40 -8.42 55.12
CA LEU A 5 45.38 -9.16 54.32
C LEU A 5 44.79 -10.41 53.63
N ALA A 6 43.66 -10.94 54.13
CA ALA A 6 42.97 -12.05 53.48
C ALA A 6 42.34 -11.64 52.14
N LEU A 7 41.92 -10.37 51.99
CA LEU A 7 41.33 -9.86 50.74
C LEU A 7 42.35 -9.73 49.60
N TYR A 8 43.65 -9.68 49.94
CA TYR A 8 44.73 -9.48 48.96
C TYR A 8 45.26 -10.79 48.36
N ARG A 9 45.07 -11.93 49.04
CA ARG A 9 45.52 -13.26 48.53
C ARG A 9 44.64 -13.83 47.42
N PHE A 10 43.44 -13.29 47.17
CA PHE A 10 42.53 -13.81 46.14
C PHE A 10 42.80 -13.29 44.72
N ARG A 11 43.86 -12.50 44.50
CA ARG A 11 44.11 -11.79 43.22
C ARG A 11 45.43 -12.14 42.52
N ILE A 12 46.07 -13.26 42.87
CA ILE A 12 47.11 -13.89 42.04
C ILE A 12 46.60 -15.29 41.69
N GLY A 13 46.12 -15.47 40.47
CA GLY A 13 45.56 -16.75 40.01
C GLY A 13 46.64 -17.77 39.69
N LEU A 14 46.26 -19.06 39.65
CA LEU A 14 46.34 -19.91 38.44
C LEU A 14 45.97 -21.39 38.67
N PHE A 15 45.34 -21.95 37.63
CA PHE A 15 45.30 -23.35 37.14
C PHE A 15 44.50 -24.49 37.81
N SER A 16 43.50 -24.93 37.03
CA SER A 16 43.15 -26.31 36.58
C SER A 16 42.63 -27.41 37.53
N HIS A 17 41.49 -27.96 37.08
CA HIS A 17 40.95 -29.32 37.19
C HIS A 17 40.27 -29.85 38.46
N SER A 18 39.07 -30.40 38.16
CA SER A 18 38.37 -31.55 38.76
C SER A 18 37.80 -31.47 40.16
N GLY A 19 36.51 -31.83 40.25
CA GLY A 19 36.02 -32.76 41.26
C GLY A 19 35.31 -32.18 42.48
N SER A 20 34.02 -32.54 42.57
CA SER A 20 33.24 -32.81 43.80
C SER A 20 33.01 -31.71 44.85
N THR A 21 31.72 -31.46 45.09
CA THR A 21 31.15 -30.88 46.32
C THR A 21 31.57 -31.64 47.59
N PRO A 22 31.65 -30.95 48.75
CA PRO A 22 30.66 -31.27 49.79
C PRO A 22 30.15 -30.07 50.62
N LYS A 23 29.14 -30.39 51.42
CA LYS A 23 28.30 -29.57 52.31
C LYS A 23 28.94 -29.28 53.69
N THR A 24 28.16 -28.55 54.49
CA THR A 24 27.95 -28.57 55.96
C THR A 24 28.73 -27.63 56.88
N ASP A 25 27.95 -26.70 57.42
CA ASP A 25 27.64 -26.49 58.84
C ASP A 25 28.48 -25.62 59.79
N GLN A 26 27.66 -25.02 60.65
CA GLN A 26 27.85 -24.06 61.73
C GLN A 26 28.76 -24.56 62.85
N HIS A 27 29.61 -23.69 63.41
CA HIS A 27 29.52 -23.19 64.80
C HIS A 27 30.71 -22.28 65.12
N GLY A 28 30.46 -21.24 65.91
CA GLY A 28 31.42 -20.18 66.21
C GLY A 28 32.46 -20.53 67.27
N PHE A 29 33.51 -19.72 67.34
CA PHE A 29 34.26 -19.44 68.55
C PHE A 29 34.89 -18.04 68.49
N CYS A 30 34.99 -17.45 69.67
CA CYS A 30 35.27 -16.07 70.00
C CYS A 30 36.77 -15.73 69.97
N GLY A 31 37.10 -14.47 69.63
CA GLY A 31 38.21 -13.72 70.21
C GLY A 31 39.64 -13.98 69.70
N LEU A 32 40.13 -13.14 68.78
CA LEU A 32 41.55 -12.77 68.66
C LEU A 32 41.65 -11.37 68.01
N SER A 33 42.26 -10.43 68.72
CA SER A 33 42.48 -9.05 68.26
C SER A 33 43.59 -9.01 67.19
N PHE A 34 43.30 -8.45 66.02
CA PHE A 34 44.32 -8.22 64.97
C PHE A 34 44.61 -6.72 64.82
N ARG A 35 45.90 -6.37 64.90
CA ARG A 35 46.41 -5.00 64.79
C ARG A 35 46.28 -4.48 63.35
N LEU A 36 45.57 -3.37 63.17
CA LEU A 36 45.50 -2.60 61.93
C LEU A 36 46.85 -1.91 61.66
N VAL A 37 47.46 -2.15 60.49
CA VAL A 37 48.61 -1.39 60.02
C VAL A 37 48.13 -0.25 59.10
N PRO A 38 48.60 1.01 59.28
CA PRO A 38 48.21 2.13 58.44
C PRO A 38 48.56 1.93 56.95
N VAL A 39 47.68 2.37 56.05
CA VAL A 39 47.85 2.31 54.58
C VAL A 39 49.18 2.92 54.10
N ALA A 40 49.69 3.92 54.82
CA ALA A 40 51.01 4.51 54.53
C ALA A 40 52.15 3.50 54.65
N THR A 41 52.08 2.58 55.61
CA THR A 41 53.10 1.52 55.80
C THR A 41 53.00 0.45 54.73
N LEU A 42 51.80 0.14 54.23
CA LEU A 42 51.59 -0.80 53.11
C LEU A 42 52.13 -0.24 51.80
N ILE A 43 51.94 1.07 51.55
CA ILE A 43 52.48 1.76 50.38
C ILE A 43 54.01 1.83 50.46
N LEU A 44 54.58 2.11 51.64
CA LEU A 44 56.03 2.09 51.85
C LEU A 44 56.62 0.68 51.60
N LEU A 45 55.95 -0.38 52.06
CA LEU A 45 56.37 -1.77 51.84
C LEU A 45 56.28 -2.20 50.37
N LEU A 46 55.28 -1.72 49.62
CA LEU A 46 55.12 -2.00 48.18
C LEU A 46 56.16 -1.26 47.32
N VAL A 47 56.56 -0.06 47.74
CA VAL A 47 57.66 0.71 47.11
C VAL A 47 59.02 0.08 47.43
N ILE A 48 59.24 -0.41 48.66
CA ILE A 48 60.47 -1.12 49.05
C ILE A 48 60.57 -2.50 48.34
N ALA A 49 59.43 -3.12 47.99
CA ALA A 49 59.36 -4.39 47.26
C ALA A 49 59.43 -4.26 45.72
N GLY A 50 59.57 -3.05 45.16
CA GLY A 50 59.78 -2.83 43.73
C GLY A 50 58.57 -3.07 42.82
N ILE A 51 57.32 -3.03 43.34
CA ILE A 51 56.11 -3.24 42.54
C ILE A 51 55.53 -1.88 42.11
N GLU A 52 55.68 -1.53 40.83
CA GLU A 52 55.05 -0.33 40.24
C GLU A 52 53.53 -0.49 40.05
N LEU A 53 52.77 0.57 40.33
CA LEU A 53 51.33 0.64 40.03
C LEU A 53 51.12 0.82 38.52
N ASN A 54 50.42 -0.14 37.90
CA ASN A 54 50.17 -0.25 36.47
C ASN A 54 49.68 1.08 35.82
N PRO A 55 50.46 1.74 34.93
CA PRO A 55 50.20 3.10 34.44
C PRO A 55 49.06 3.23 33.40
N GLY A 56 48.25 2.18 33.20
CA GLY A 56 47.23 2.14 32.14
C GLY A 56 47.84 1.91 30.75
N PRO A 57 47.03 1.51 29.75
CA PRO A 57 47.52 1.24 28.41
C PRO A 57 48.01 2.52 27.72
N THR A 58 49.20 2.46 27.12
CA THR A 58 49.85 3.56 26.38
C THR A 58 49.19 3.84 25.01
N SER A 59 48.34 2.93 24.53
CA SER A 59 47.57 3.07 23.29
C SER A 59 46.24 2.32 23.36
N TYR A 60 45.19 2.88 22.74
CA TYR A 60 43.85 2.31 22.67
C TYR A 60 43.58 1.79 21.25
N SER A 61 43.53 0.48 21.06
CA SER A 61 43.30 -0.12 19.74
C SER A 61 41.82 -0.42 19.49
N CYS A 62 41.30 -0.04 18.32
CA CYS A 62 39.95 -0.38 17.90
C CYS A 62 39.86 -1.85 17.50
N LYS A 63 39.01 -2.61 18.21
CA LYS A 63 38.72 -4.02 17.92
C LYS A 63 38.02 -4.28 16.58
N TYR A 64 37.69 -3.23 15.83
CA TYR A 64 36.88 -3.30 14.61
C TYR A 64 37.59 -2.82 13.34
N CYS A 65 38.71 -2.10 13.45
CA CYS A 65 39.44 -1.58 12.28
C CYS A 65 40.95 -1.37 12.49
N GLU A 66 41.58 -2.02 13.48
CA GLU A 66 43.04 -2.04 13.71
C GLU A 66 43.72 -0.68 13.99
N LEU A 67 42.97 0.43 13.97
CA LEU A 67 43.48 1.76 14.30
C LEU A 67 43.76 1.89 15.81
N SER A 68 44.87 2.54 16.14
CA SER A 68 45.31 2.78 17.52
C SER A 68 45.32 4.27 17.85
N PHE A 69 44.88 4.63 19.06
CA PHE A 69 44.71 6.01 19.50
C PHE A 69 45.54 6.31 20.75
N SER A 70 46.06 7.52 20.83
CA SER A 70 46.90 7.99 21.97
C SER A 70 46.09 8.41 23.19
N SER A 71 44.77 8.62 23.05
CA SER A 71 43.90 9.02 24.16
C SER A 71 42.53 8.33 24.11
N ILE A 72 41.92 8.17 25.29
CA ILE A 72 40.57 7.61 25.44
C ILE A 72 39.55 8.44 24.67
N SER A 73 39.72 9.78 24.66
CA SER A 73 38.80 10.69 23.96
C SER A 73 38.84 10.47 22.44
N GLN A 74 40.04 10.28 21.86
CA GLN A 74 40.20 9.93 20.45
C GLN A 74 39.62 8.53 20.15
N TYR A 75 39.85 7.56 21.02
CA TYR A 75 39.31 6.21 20.90
C TYR A 75 37.77 6.18 20.98
N ALA A 76 37.18 6.91 21.92
CA ALA A 76 35.73 7.03 22.07
C ALA A 76 35.10 7.74 20.86
N SER A 77 35.72 8.82 20.38
CA SER A 77 35.28 9.57 19.18
C SER A 77 35.36 8.70 17.92
N HIS A 78 36.45 7.95 17.74
CA HIS A 78 36.59 7.00 16.65
C HIS A 78 35.55 5.87 16.71
N SER A 79 35.26 5.36 17.92
CA SER A 79 34.33 4.25 18.11
C SER A 79 32.90 4.54 17.63
N ILE A 80 32.54 5.82 17.45
CA ILE A 80 31.26 6.25 16.85
C ILE A 80 31.08 5.67 15.44
N ILE A 81 32.16 5.52 14.66
CA ILE A 81 32.15 4.95 13.30
C ILE A 81 31.62 3.50 13.29
N HIS A 82 31.73 2.81 14.41
CA HIS A 82 31.27 1.42 14.56
C HIS A 82 29.93 1.29 15.28
N SER A 83 29.30 2.40 15.65
CA SER A 83 28.10 2.44 16.50
C SER A 83 26.89 1.69 15.92
N LEU A 84 26.78 1.61 14.59
CA LEU A 84 25.69 0.95 13.88
C LEU A 84 25.93 -0.56 13.65
N ARG A 85 27.08 -1.10 14.08
CA ARG A 85 27.35 -2.55 13.98
C ARG A 85 26.43 -3.35 14.92
N LYS A 86 25.96 -4.51 14.46
CA LYS A 86 25.19 -5.46 15.29
C LYS A 86 26.03 -5.90 16.49
N ASN A 87 25.44 -5.83 17.69
CA ASN A 87 26.12 -6.11 18.97
C ASN A 87 27.33 -5.19 19.25
N PHE A 88 27.31 -3.96 18.73
CA PHE A 88 28.34 -2.97 19.03
C PHE A 88 28.48 -2.79 20.53
N SER A 89 29.71 -2.98 20.99
CA SER A 89 30.12 -2.78 22.37
C SER A 89 31.57 -2.34 22.36
N ILE A 90 31.91 -1.43 23.24
CA ILE A 90 33.27 -0.93 23.38
C ILE A 90 33.87 -1.60 24.61
N PRO A 91 34.97 -2.36 24.46
CA PRO A 91 35.67 -2.90 25.61
C PRO A 91 36.23 -1.74 26.44
N CYS A 92 36.06 -1.81 27.75
CA CYS A 92 36.72 -0.89 28.64
C CYS A 92 38.24 -1.14 28.58
N PRO A 93 39.08 -0.13 28.32
CA PRO A 93 40.52 -0.32 28.26
C PRO A 93 41.18 -0.76 29.58
N PHE A 94 40.44 -0.66 30.69
CA PHE A 94 40.95 -0.86 32.05
C PHE A 94 40.31 -2.07 32.76
N CYS A 95 39.34 -2.75 32.13
CA CYS A 95 38.76 -3.99 32.66
C CYS A 95 37.98 -4.79 31.60
N ASP A 96 37.64 -6.03 31.91
CA ASP A 96 36.99 -6.97 30.99
C ASP A 96 35.51 -6.65 30.66
N ARG A 97 35.00 -5.48 31.03
CA ARG A 97 33.62 -5.08 30.73
C ARG A 97 33.51 -4.46 29.34
N SER A 98 32.59 -4.99 28.54
CA SER A 98 32.16 -4.37 27.28
C SER A 98 30.89 -3.55 27.50
N LEU A 99 30.90 -2.29 27.08
CA LEU A 99 29.85 -1.31 27.38
C LEU A 99 29.32 -0.66 26.10
N LYS A 100 28.11 -0.09 26.17
CA LYS A 100 27.62 0.82 25.10
C LYS A 100 28.39 2.14 25.16
N LEU A 101 28.53 2.83 24.03
CA LEU A 101 29.25 4.12 23.92
C LEU A 101 28.81 5.13 25.00
N ALA A 102 27.51 5.34 25.17
CA ALA A 102 26.95 6.26 26.16
C ALA A 102 27.22 5.88 27.64
N SER A 103 27.61 4.63 27.90
CA SER A 103 27.88 4.13 29.25
C SER A 103 29.38 4.00 29.56
N LEU A 104 30.24 4.14 28.55
CA LEU A 104 31.68 3.96 28.69
C LEU A 104 32.31 5.07 29.55
N GLU A 105 31.97 6.33 29.31
CA GLU A 105 32.51 7.47 30.06
C GLU A 105 32.07 7.44 31.54
N SER A 106 30.80 7.10 31.79
CA SER A 106 30.27 6.91 33.14
C SER A 106 30.92 5.72 33.85
N HIS A 107 31.20 4.63 33.12
CA HIS A 107 31.91 3.49 33.69
C HIS A 107 33.37 3.81 34.04
N ILE A 108 34.12 4.44 33.14
CA ILE A 108 35.53 4.79 33.38
C ILE A 108 35.65 5.78 34.54
N SER A 109 34.79 6.81 34.57
CA SER A 109 34.81 7.81 35.65
C SER A 109 34.46 7.25 37.03
N ARG A 110 33.58 6.23 37.09
CA ARG A 110 33.14 5.62 38.35
C ARG A 110 34.08 4.54 38.88
N PHE A 111 34.71 3.75 37.99
CA PHE A 111 35.42 2.53 38.39
C PHE A 111 36.94 2.57 38.18
N HIS A 112 37.46 3.51 37.38
CA HIS A 112 38.89 3.60 37.02
C HIS A 112 39.53 4.94 37.42
N ARG A 113 39.04 5.53 38.51
CA ARG A 113 39.32 6.91 38.98
C ARG A 113 40.79 7.23 39.29
N SER A 114 41.69 6.24 39.26
CA SER A 114 43.10 6.35 39.68
C SER A 114 44.08 6.86 38.61
N ALA A 115 43.65 7.03 37.36
CA ALA A 115 44.54 7.34 36.22
C ALA A 115 44.50 8.81 35.74
N ARG A 116 44.21 9.77 36.63
CA ARG A 116 44.47 11.19 36.39
C ARG A 116 45.47 11.71 37.43
N LEU A 117 46.71 11.94 37.00
CA LEU A 117 47.66 12.77 37.75
C LEU A 117 47.04 14.17 37.94
N ARG A 118 47.01 14.64 39.19
CA ARG A 118 46.48 15.95 39.58
C ARG A 118 47.39 17.07 39.07
N PRO A 119 46.88 18.17 38.49
CA PRO A 119 47.58 19.44 38.53
C PRO A 119 47.60 19.97 39.98
N GLN A 120 48.68 20.68 40.34
CA GLN A 120 48.86 21.32 41.64
C GLN A 120 47.65 22.20 42.01
N VAL A 121 47.06 21.94 43.16
CA VAL A 121 45.98 22.76 43.74
C VAL A 121 46.60 23.97 44.43
N GLN A 122 46.36 25.17 43.89
CA GLN A 122 46.50 26.42 44.64
C GLN A 122 45.39 26.50 45.69
N ARG A 123 45.70 27.07 46.86
CA ARG A 123 44.78 27.24 48.00
C ARG A 123 43.52 28.01 47.59
N ILE A 124 42.35 27.41 47.79
CA ILE A 124 41.03 28.06 47.63
C ILE A 124 40.70 28.86 48.90
N GLN A 125 40.20 30.09 48.75
CA GLN A 125 39.67 30.93 49.83
C GLN A 125 38.31 30.40 50.32
N ALA A 126 38.10 30.31 51.63
CA ALA A 126 36.85 29.86 52.22
C ALA A 126 35.70 30.84 51.92
N VAL A 127 34.52 30.31 51.56
CA VAL A 127 33.30 31.10 51.36
C VAL A 127 32.57 31.22 52.67
N LYS A 128 32.32 32.45 53.14
CA LYS A 128 31.53 32.68 54.35
C LYS A 128 30.04 32.68 54.02
N CYS A 129 29.27 31.92 54.80
CA CYS A 129 27.82 32.04 54.80
C CYS A 129 27.39 33.42 55.31
N GLU A 130 26.56 34.15 54.55
CA GLU A 130 26.09 35.47 54.98
C GLU A 130 25.09 35.42 56.15
N VAL A 131 24.41 34.28 56.34
CA VAL A 131 23.41 34.08 57.40
C VAL A 131 24.06 33.76 58.75
N CYS A 132 25.07 32.88 58.79
CA CYS A 132 25.66 32.40 60.05
C CYS A 132 27.20 32.52 60.13
N ARG A 133 27.83 33.13 59.12
CA ARG A 133 29.28 33.43 59.04
C ARG A 133 30.21 32.23 59.13
N MET A 134 29.71 31.02 58.91
CA MET A 134 30.53 29.81 58.82
C MET A 134 31.37 29.81 57.53
N ASP A 135 32.64 29.43 57.66
CA ASP A 135 33.57 29.24 56.55
C ASP A 135 33.32 27.88 55.88
N LEU A 136 33.08 27.89 54.58
CA LEU A 136 32.76 26.72 53.77
C LEU A 136 33.84 26.54 52.72
N THR A 137 34.47 25.36 52.71
CA THR A 137 35.69 25.14 51.93
C THR A 137 35.47 24.21 50.73
N THR A 138 34.34 23.50 50.71
CA THR A 138 33.99 22.58 49.61
C THR A 138 32.57 22.80 49.12
N ARG A 139 32.31 22.51 47.84
CA ARG A 139 30.95 22.58 47.26
C ARG A 139 29.95 21.69 48.01
N LYS A 140 30.39 20.54 48.52
CA LYS A 140 29.54 19.65 49.30
C LYS A 140 29.15 20.28 50.64
N GLU A 141 30.12 20.86 51.36
CA GLU A 141 29.86 21.62 52.60
C GLU A 141 28.92 22.80 52.34
N TYR A 142 29.10 23.52 51.24
CA TYR A 142 28.21 24.62 50.85
C TYR A 142 26.77 24.15 50.62
N MET A 143 26.58 23.09 49.84
CA MET A 143 25.24 22.55 49.54
C MET A 143 24.54 22.04 50.81
N ASP A 144 25.23 21.24 51.62
CA ASP A 144 24.67 20.68 52.85
C ASP A 144 24.35 21.78 53.88
N HIS A 145 25.20 22.81 53.97
CA HIS A 145 24.98 23.95 54.85
C HIS A 145 23.80 24.84 54.39
N MET A 146 23.69 25.14 53.10
CA MET A 146 22.58 25.91 52.54
C MET A 146 21.22 25.19 52.68
N TYR A 147 21.20 23.86 52.56
CA TYR A 147 20.00 23.09 52.83
C TYR A 147 19.52 23.22 54.28
N SER A 148 20.44 23.33 55.25
CA SER A 148 20.07 23.50 56.66
C SER A 148 19.37 24.84 56.93
N HIS A 149 19.72 25.92 56.22
CA HIS A 149 19.01 27.21 56.34
C HIS A 149 17.61 27.14 55.73
N LEU A 150 17.48 26.53 54.56
CA LEU A 150 16.21 26.33 53.88
C LEU A 150 15.26 25.41 54.65
N GLU A 151 15.78 24.39 55.33
CA GLU A 151 14.98 23.51 56.21
C GLU A 151 14.48 24.23 57.47
N ASN A 152 15.19 25.28 57.91
CA ASN A 152 14.79 26.15 59.02
C ASN A 152 13.95 27.37 58.57
N GLY A 153 13.47 27.38 57.33
CA GLY A 153 12.60 28.43 56.79
C GLY A 153 13.29 29.76 56.49
N VAL A 154 14.62 29.78 56.42
CA VAL A 154 15.41 30.97 56.11
C VAL A 154 15.66 31.05 54.60
N ASN A 155 15.31 32.18 54.00
CA ASN A 155 15.59 32.43 52.59
C ASN A 155 17.09 32.62 52.37
N ILE A 156 17.66 31.91 51.41
CA ILE A 156 19.08 32.00 51.06
C ILE A 156 19.26 32.58 49.65
N GLN A 157 20.31 33.38 49.48
CA GLN A 157 20.74 33.88 48.18
C GLN A 157 21.90 33.03 47.66
N CYS A 158 21.90 32.71 46.37
CA CYS A 158 23.05 32.06 45.76
C CYS A 158 24.24 33.03 45.72
N VAL A 159 25.39 32.62 46.25
CA VAL A 159 26.62 33.43 46.30
C VAL A 159 27.65 33.02 45.23
N LEU A 160 27.25 32.21 44.26
CA LEU A 160 28.09 31.82 43.13
C LEU A 160 28.08 32.92 42.06
N THR A 161 29.20 33.07 41.36
CA THR A 161 29.50 34.19 40.45
C THR A 161 28.34 34.49 39.49
N ASN A 162 27.96 35.77 39.42
CA ASN A 162 26.88 36.31 38.57
C ASN A 162 25.48 35.70 38.81
N CYS A 163 25.21 35.18 40.02
CA CYS A 163 23.88 34.73 40.42
C CYS A 163 23.37 35.53 41.62
N GLN A 164 22.16 36.08 41.52
CA GLN A 164 21.47 36.76 42.63
C GLN A 164 20.13 36.10 42.97
N SER A 165 19.93 34.86 42.54
CA SER A 165 18.67 34.16 42.77
C SER A 165 18.47 33.86 44.26
N LEU A 166 17.30 34.24 44.77
CA LEU A 166 16.86 34.01 46.14
C LEU A 166 15.99 32.75 46.20
N PHE A 167 16.18 31.94 47.24
CA PHE A 167 15.49 30.67 47.39
C PHE A 167 14.88 30.56 48.78
N SER A 168 13.60 30.22 48.81
CA SER A 168 12.85 29.83 50.01
C SER A 168 12.60 28.32 50.10
N ASP A 169 12.96 27.57 49.03
CA ASP A 169 12.67 26.14 48.90
C ASP A 169 13.89 25.33 48.42
N LYS A 170 14.14 24.21 49.11
CA LYS A 170 15.23 23.26 48.86
C LYS A 170 15.26 22.69 47.44
N ARG A 171 14.11 22.31 46.89
CA ARG A 171 14.00 21.73 45.53
C ARG A 171 14.26 22.79 44.47
N LYS A 172 13.80 24.03 44.67
CA LYS A 172 14.08 25.14 43.74
C LYS A 172 15.58 25.46 43.71
N PHE A 173 16.23 25.50 44.87
CA PHE A 173 17.68 25.70 44.97
C PHE A 173 18.48 24.55 44.31
N GLN A 174 18.09 23.30 44.54
CA GLN A 174 18.76 22.13 43.94
C GLN A 174 18.64 22.09 42.41
N LYS A 175 17.47 22.45 41.86
CA LYS A 175 17.26 22.57 40.41
C LYS A 175 18.07 23.73 39.81
N HIS A 176 18.13 24.87 40.49
CA HIS A 176 18.95 25.99 40.08
C HIS A 176 20.45 25.61 40.05
N MET A 177 20.96 24.97 41.11
CA MET A 177 22.37 24.54 41.20
C MET A 177 22.79 23.53 40.13
N SER A 178 21.86 22.68 39.69
CA SER A 178 22.10 21.72 38.62
C SER A 178 21.92 22.29 37.21
N ARG A 179 21.21 23.41 37.03
CA ARG A 179 20.93 24.02 35.72
C ARG A 179 21.84 25.20 35.40
N CYS A 180 22.08 26.08 36.37
CA CYS A 180 22.85 27.31 36.18
C CYS A 180 24.35 27.12 36.48
N HIS A 181 24.69 26.13 37.33
CA HIS A 181 26.08 25.93 37.81
C HIS A 181 26.55 24.48 37.71
N ALA A 182 26.06 23.76 36.68
CA ALA A 182 26.33 22.33 36.44
C ALA A 182 27.81 22.00 36.20
N GLY A 183 28.60 22.98 35.72
CA GLY A 183 29.99 22.81 35.30
C GLY A 183 31.05 23.45 36.20
N VAL A 184 30.67 24.14 37.28
CA VAL A 184 31.63 24.82 38.18
C VAL A 184 32.21 23.83 39.19
N ALA A 185 33.17 23.03 38.74
CA ALA A 185 34.01 22.25 39.64
C ALA A 185 35.22 23.11 40.05
N ASP A 186 35.21 23.57 41.31
CA ASP A 186 36.39 24.00 42.08
C ASP A 186 36.93 25.45 42.00
N PHE A 187 36.17 26.44 41.52
CA PHE A 187 36.57 27.86 41.64
C PHE A 187 35.47 28.72 42.30
N PHE A 188 35.78 29.29 43.47
CA PHE A 188 35.02 30.37 44.10
C PHE A 188 35.83 31.66 43.94
N GLU A 189 35.41 32.57 43.05
CA GLU A 189 35.91 33.95 43.00
C GLU A 189 34.79 34.92 43.40
N PRO A 190 35.06 35.94 44.24
CA PRO A 190 34.09 36.98 44.58
C PRO A 190 33.94 37.99 43.43
N CYS A 191 32.69 38.28 43.03
CA CYS A 191 32.40 39.28 42.00
C CYS A 191 32.00 40.63 42.64
N THR A 192 32.74 41.69 42.31
CA THR A 192 32.39 43.09 42.55
C THR A 192 31.27 43.52 41.62
N VAL A 193 30.13 43.91 42.19
CA VAL A 193 28.89 44.25 41.47
C VAL A 193 28.98 45.63 40.78
N ALA A 194 28.40 45.73 39.58
CA ALA A 194 27.53 46.84 39.19
C ALA A 194 26.26 46.26 38.53
N VAL A 195 25.12 46.82 38.93
CA VAL A 195 23.75 46.27 38.84
C VAL A 195 23.08 46.60 37.50
N SER A 196 22.26 45.68 36.98
CA SER A 196 21.02 46.05 36.26
C SER A 196 20.02 44.87 36.25
N GLU A 197 18.85 45.11 36.84
CA GLU A 197 17.75 44.18 37.10
C GLU A 197 16.93 43.85 35.85
N CYS A 198 16.49 42.60 35.71
CA CYS A 198 15.20 42.28 35.09
C CYS A 198 14.60 41.01 35.71
N GLY A 199 13.52 41.20 36.46
CA GLY A 199 12.73 40.13 37.06
C GLY A 199 11.80 39.47 36.05
N PHE A 200 11.65 38.15 36.18
CA PHE A 200 10.57 37.39 35.57
C PHE A 200 9.89 36.61 36.69
N SER A 201 8.64 36.95 36.99
CA SER A 201 7.74 36.13 37.82
C SER A 201 6.94 35.20 36.90
N SER A 202 6.99 33.93 37.25
CA SER A 202 6.15 32.84 36.79
C SER A 202 4.78 32.87 37.50
N ASP A 203 3.71 32.43 36.84
CA ASP A 203 3.04 31.15 37.13
C ASP A 203 1.56 31.10 36.64
N GLU A 204 1.27 30.01 35.91
CA GLU A 204 0.13 29.08 36.00
C GLU A 204 -1.34 29.46 35.63
N ASP A 205 -1.81 28.73 34.60
CA ASP A 205 -3.01 27.87 34.47
C ASP A 205 -4.49 28.39 34.46
N CYS A 206 -5.11 28.08 33.30
CA CYS A 206 -6.50 27.73 32.91
C CYS A 206 -7.76 28.23 33.68
N HIS A 207 -8.67 28.92 32.98
CA HIS A 207 -10.02 28.44 32.60
C HIS A 207 -10.82 29.48 31.77
N ASP A 208 -11.73 28.97 30.95
CA ASP A 208 -12.60 29.64 29.97
C ASP A 208 -13.56 30.71 30.56
N GLU A 209 -13.83 31.78 29.82
CA GLU A 209 -15.18 32.13 29.33
C GLU A 209 -15.18 33.36 28.39
N ASP A 210 -16.05 33.22 27.39
CA ASP A 210 -16.51 34.03 26.26
C ASP A 210 -16.66 35.56 26.46
N ASN A 211 -16.20 36.39 25.50
CA ASN A 211 -17.04 37.31 24.71
C ASN A 211 -16.23 38.25 23.78
N GLY A 212 -16.63 38.28 22.51
CA GLY A 212 -16.99 39.55 21.86
C GLY A 212 -15.95 40.32 21.04
N ASN A 213 -15.91 39.99 19.75
CA ASN A 213 -15.94 40.89 18.59
C ASN A 213 -14.64 41.46 17.95
N THR A 214 -14.55 41.13 16.64
CA THR A 214 -14.12 41.92 15.47
C THR A 214 -12.67 42.41 15.41
N ASP A 215 -11.86 41.85 14.51
CA ASP A 215 -11.89 42.29 13.11
C ASP A 215 -11.16 41.34 12.16
N ASN A 216 -11.67 41.29 10.93
CA ASN A 216 -11.14 40.52 9.81
C ASN A 216 -9.81 41.07 9.32
N THR A 217 -8.91 40.20 8.88
CA THR A 217 -8.19 40.35 7.60
C THR A 217 -7.49 39.04 7.25
N GLU A 218 -8.05 38.36 6.25
CA GLU A 218 -7.32 37.44 5.40
C GLU A 218 -6.22 38.23 4.70
N ASP A 219 -4.99 37.69 4.60
CA ASP A 219 -4.14 38.00 3.46
C ASP A 219 -3.11 36.89 3.22
N THR A 220 -3.38 36.14 2.16
CA THR A 220 -2.39 35.32 1.43
C THR A 220 -2.08 36.06 0.14
N GLN A 221 -1.03 36.88 0.13
CA GLN A 221 -0.37 37.34 -1.08
C GLN A 221 1.01 37.90 -0.69
N PHE A 222 2.07 37.16 -1.03
CA PHE A 222 3.43 37.72 -0.98
C PHE A 222 3.76 38.20 -2.39
N ASP A 223 3.50 39.49 -2.61
CA ASP A 223 3.92 40.19 -3.80
C ASP A 223 5.43 40.48 -3.75
N CYS A 224 6.08 40.32 -4.89
CA CYS A 224 7.51 40.45 -5.06
C CYS A 224 7.78 41.80 -5.70
N THR A 225 8.44 42.75 -5.01
CA THR A 225 9.32 43.70 -5.71
C THR A 225 10.35 44.37 -4.79
N ALA A 226 11.52 44.57 -5.40
CA ALA A 226 12.63 45.46 -5.05
C ALA A 226 13.69 44.95 -4.05
N GLY A 227 14.76 44.41 -4.65
CA GLY A 227 16.08 45.03 -4.46
C GLY A 227 16.90 44.56 -3.26
N ASN A 228 17.54 43.40 -3.41
CA ASN A 228 18.98 43.24 -3.21
C ASN A 228 19.42 41.97 -3.92
N ALA A 229 20.50 42.05 -4.71
CA ALA A 229 21.17 40.89 -5.30
C ALA A 229 21.92 40.12 -4.19
N ALA A 230 21.16 39.56 -3.25
CA ALA A 230 21.63 38.61 -2.25
C ALA A 230 21.51 37.22 -2.85
N ASP A 231 22.66 36.55 -3.00
CA ASP A 231 22.88 35.12 -3.21
C ASP A 231 21.66 34.31 -3.69
N PHE A 232 21.57 34.10 -5.01
CA PHE A 232 20.72 33.05 -5.56
C PHE A 232 21.27 31.69 -5.12
N ASP A 233 20.76 31.16 -4.00
CA ASP A 233 21.02 29.78 -3.58
C ASP A 233 20.18 28.84 -4.45
N PRO A 234 20.78 28.03 -5.35
CA PRO A 234 20.04 27.09 -6.19
C PRO A 234 19.40 25.95 -5.38
N TYR A 235 19.77 25.76 -4.10
CA TYR A 235 19.31 24.66 -3.25
C TYR A 235 18.93 25.13 -1.83
N PRO A 236 17.85 25.91 -1.69
CA PRO A 236 17.46 26.44 -0.40
C PRO A 236 17.14 25.32 0.60
N TYR A 237 17.40 25.58 1.90
CA TYR A 237 17.23 24.63 3.01
C TYR A 237 15.92 23.82 2.95
N HIS A 238 14.80 24.49 2.68
CA HIS A 238 13.48 23.86 2.63
C HIS A 238 13.34 22.82 1.50
N LEU A 239 14.04 23.01 0.37
CA LEU A 239 14.02 22.10 -0.77
C LEU A 239 14.75 20.80 -0.43
N ILE A 240 15.96 20.89 0.13
CA ILE A 240 16.75 19.72 0.54
C ILE A 240 15.99 18.89 1.58
N LYS A 241 15.40 19.56 2.57
CA LYS A 241 14.55 18.93 3.58
C LYS A 241 13.36 18.21 2.97
N THR A 242 12.65 18.88 2.06
CA THR A 242 11.49 18.32 1.36
C THR A 242 11.88 17.10 0.51
N GLU A 243 12.99 17.17 -0.23
CA GLU A 243 13.47 16.05 -1.06
C GLU A 243 13.95 14.86 -0.21
N LEU A 244 14.62 15.11 0.91
CA LEU A 244 15.01 14.07 1.85
C LEU A 244 13.79 13.40 2.52
N ALA A 245 12.79 14.19 2.87
CA ALA A 245 11.51 13.68 3.30
C ALA A 245 10.83 12.82 2.21
N LYS A 246 10.71 13.32 0.97
CA LYS A 246 10.18 12.52 -0.15
C LYS A 246 10.97 11.22 -0.34
N PHE A 247 12.28 11.24 -0.17
CA PHE A 247 13.11 10.04 -0.22
C PHE A 247 12.70 9.01 0.85
N TYR A 248 12.57 9.41 2.11
CA TYR A 248 12.11 8.50 3.18
C TYR A 248 10.67 8.02 2.97
N LEU A 249 9.80 8.87 2.46
CA LEU A 249 8.42 8.52 2.10
C LEU A 249 8.38 7.42 1.05
N ARG A 250 9.16 7.57 -0.03
CA ARG A 250 9.27 6.59 -1.11
C ARG A 250 9.82 5.24 -0.63
N LEU A 251 10.84 5.25 0.22
CA LEU A 251 11.38 4.03 0.81
C LEU A 251 10.30 3.23 1.56
N GLU A 252 9.46 3.91 2.33
CA GLU A 252 8.41 3.26 3.10
C GLU A 252 7.15 2.93 2.30
N GLY A 253 6.70 3.84 1.44
CA GLY A 253 5.44 3.77 0.70
C GLY A 253 5.55 3.05 -0.64
N GLU A 254 6.54 3.37 -1.46
CA GLU A 254 6.69 2.82 -2.82
C GLU A 254 7.52 1.53 -2.84
N PHE A 255 8.66 1.55 -2.15
CA PHE A 255 9.56 0.38 -2.05
C PHE A 255 9.15 -0.61 -0.95
N CYS A 256 8.08 -0.30 -0.20
CA CYS A 256 7.51 -1.14 0.85
C CYS A 256 8.54 -1.59 1.89
N LEU A 257 9.57 -0.78 2.19
CA LEU A 257 10.58 -1.16 3.17
C LEU A 257 9.98 -1.15 4.59
N PRO A 258 10.41 -2.08 5.46
CA PRO A 258 10.03 -2.03 6.87
C PRO A 258 10.47 -0.71 7.50
N THR A 259 9.64 -0.15 8.37
CA THR A 259 9.95 1.09 9.11
C THR A 259 11.27 0.98 9.88
N SER A 260 11.60 -0.19 10.42
CA SER A 260 12.90 -0.45 11.06
C SER A 260 14.08 -0.37 10.08
N THR A 261 13.91 -0.81 8.84
CA THR A 261 14.93 -0.69 7.79
C THR A 261 15.14 0.76 7.39
N VAL A 262 14.06 1.53 7.21
CA VAL A 262 14.19 2.95 6.90
C VAL A 262 14.77 3.73 8.09
N GLN A 263 14.48 3.32 9.32
CA GLN A 263 15.13 3.89 10.52
C GLN A 263 16.65 3.63 10.50
N LEU A 264 17.09 2.43 10.13
CA LEU A 264 18.54 2.16 9.95
C LEU A 264 19.14 3.05 8.86
N ILE A 265 18.47 3.22 7.73
CA ILE A 265 18.95 4.11 6.65
C ILE A 265 19.09 5.56 7.14
N VAL A 266 18.11 6.06 7.90
CA VAL A 266 18.18 7.40 8.53
C VAL A 266 19.38 7.50 9.48
N GLU A 267 19.61 6.47 10.29
CA GLU A 267 20.75 6.43 11.23
C GLU A 267 22.10 6.40 10.51
N GLU A 268 22.21 5.68 9.39
CA GLU A 268 23.41 5.66 8.53
C GLU A 268 23.64 7.03 7.88
N ILE A 269 22.60 7.66 7.32
CA ILE A 269 22.71 9.01 6.73
C ILE A 269 23.13 10.03 7.80
N LYS A 270 22.55 9.93 8.99
CA LYS A 270 22.92 10.75 10.14
C LYS A 270 24.40 10.57 10.48
N LEU A 271 24.88 9.33 10.63
CA LEU A 271 26.29 9.04 10.93
C LEU A 271 27.22 9.56 9.83
N LEU A 272 26.88 9.35 8.56
CA LEU A 272 27.66 9.85 7.43
C LEU A 272 27.77 11.38 7.44
N SER A 273 26.67 12.08 7.77
CA SER A 273 26.69 13.54 7.92
C SER A 273 27.59 13.99 9.08
N GLU A 274 27.53 13.32 10.24
CA GLU A 274 28.39 13.59 11.40
C GLU A 274 29.89 13.40 11.07
N LEU A 275 30.23 12.31 10.38
CA LEU A 275 31.61 12.02 9.99
C LEU A 275 32.14 12.99 8.94
N SER A 276 31.32 13.33 7.94
CA SER A 276 31.65 14.34 6.93
C SER A 276 31.89 15.69 7.59
N HIS A 277 30.99 16.12 8.49
CA HIS A 277 31.15 17.33 9.29
C HIS A 277 32.45 17.31 10.09
N HIS A 278 32.74 16.23 10.79
CA HIS A 278 33.95 16.15 11.60
C HIS A 278 35.23 16.32 10.77
N ARG A 279 35.30 15.63 9.62
CA ARG A 279 36.45 15.74 8.70
C ARG A 279 36.57 17.13 8.10
N LEU A 280 35.47 17.70 7.60
CA LEU A 280 35.46 19.02 7.00
C LEU A 280 35.75 20.12 8.03
N LYS A 281 35.28 19.99 9.27
CA LYS A 281 35.63 20.90 10.39
C LYS A 281 37.13 20.92 10.66
N ILE A 282 37.78 19.76 10.68
CA ILE A 282 39.24 19.67 10.87
C ILE A 282 39.97 20.33 9.70
N ALA A 283 39.59 20.00 8.47
CA ALA A 283 40.21 20.56 7.27
C ALA A 283 40.04 22.09 7.21
N LEU A 284 38.82 22.59 7.44
CA LEU A 284 38.52 24.02 7.47
C LEU A 284 39.28 24.73 8.58
N LYS A 285 39.34 24.13 9.79
CA LYS A 285 40.10 24.69 10.91
C LYS A 285 41.59 24.85 10.56
N GLN A 286 42.21 23.81 10.00
CA GLN A 286 43.62 23.85 9.58
C GLN A 286 43.89 24.94 8.54
N GLN A 287 42.98 25.09 7.56
CA GLN A 287 43.07 26.14 6.56
C GLN A 287 42.90 27.53 7.17
N LEU A 288 41.89 27.76 8.00
CA LEU A 288 41.64 29.05 8.64
C LEU A 288 42.77 29.46 9.62
N GLU A 289 43.34 28.50 10.35
CA GLU A 289 44.50 28.74 11.23
C GLU A 289 45.75 29.15 10.44
N SER A 290 45.90 28.67 9.20
CA SER A 290 47.02 29.06 8.33
C SER A 290 47.00 30.55 7.94
N PHE A 291 45.83 31.21 8.02
CA PHE A 291 45.68 32.64 7.77
C PHE A 291 45.90 33.51 9.02
N HIS A 292 46.29 32.92 10.16
CA HIS A 292 46.58 33.61 11.43
C HIS A 292 45.39 34.45 11.95
N LEU A 293 44.17 33.96 11.71
CA LEU A 293 42.93 34.57 12.19
C LEU A 293 42.75 34.35 13.70
N ASP A 294 41.97 35.23 14.33
CA ASP A 294 41.60 35.10 15.74
C ASP A 294 40.88 33.77 16.03
N GLN A 295 41.23 33.10 17.13
CA GLN A 295 40.69 31.77 17.45
C GLN A 295 39.19 31.77 17.75
N LEU A 296 38.65 32.87 18.29
CA LEU A 296 37.20 32.98 18.52
C LEU A 296 36.47 33.12 17.19
N LEU A 297 37.02 33.91 16.26
CA LEU A 297 36.49 34.04 14.90
C LEU A 297 36.56 32.72 14.12
N VAL A 298 37.68 31.99 14.18
CA VAL A 298 37.81 30.66 13.55
C VAL A 298 36.74 29.70 14.10
N SER A 299 36.54 29.71 15.42
CA SER A 299 35.54 28.86 16.07
C SER A 299 34.10 29.25 15.70
N SER A 300 33.80 30.55 15.59
CA SER A 300 32.47 31.02 15.18
C SER A 300 32.18 30.72 13.72
N VAL A 301 33.13 30.96 12.80
CA VAL A 301 32.97 30.66 11.36
C VAL A 301 32.71 29.18 11.15
N ILE A 302 33.48 28.30 11.79
CA ILE A 302 33.25 26.86 11.72
C ILE A 302 31.87 26.50 12.29
N ARG A 303 31.49 27.07 13.44
CA ARG A 303 30.18 26.78 14.03
C ARG A 303 29.05 27.18 13.09
N GLU A 304 29.04 28.41 12.57
CA GLU A 304 27.97 28.92 11.72
C GLU A 304 27.93 28.18 10.36
N THR A 305 29.09 27.88 9.77
CA THR A 305 29.18 27.15 8.47
C THR A 305 28.48 25.79 8.55
N PHE A 306 28.75 25.01 9.60
CA PHE A 306 28.15 23.68 9.75
C PHE A 306 26.77 23.70 10.41
N LYS A 307 26.42 24.79 11.10
CA LYS A 307 25.05 25.04 11.58
C LYS A 307 24.08 25.24 10.41
N ALA A 308 24.56 25.63 9.23
CA ALA A 308 23.73 25.80 8.05
C ALA A 308 23.42 24.50 7.27
N ASP A 309 23.99 23.33 7.64
CA ASP A 309 23.78 22.09 6.87
C ASP A 309 22.35 21.52 7.08
N PRO A 310 21.51 21.49 6.03
CA PRO A 310 20.15 20.97 6.11
C PRO A 310 20.06 19.48 6.41
N VAL A 311 20.96 18.66 5.88
CA VAL A 311 20.97 17.21 6.10
C VAL A 311 21.37 16.90 7.54
N PHE A 312 22.33 17.64 8.09
CA PHE A 312 22.70 17.49 9.50
C PHE A 312 21.55 17.93 10.42
N ASN A 313 21.01 19.14 10.22
CA ASN A 313 20.01 19.73 11.10
C ASN A 313 18.71 18.91 11.19
N VAL A 314 18.23 18.38 10.07
CA VAL A 314 17.01 17.56 10.05
C VAL A 314 17.13 16.29 10.92
N HIS A 315 18.36 15.83 11.20
CA HIS A 315 18.61 14.63 12.01
C HIS A 315 19.11 14.93 13.45
N HIS A 316 19.36 16.20 13.79
CA HIS A 316 19.99 16.61 15.05
C HIS A 316 19.13 17.63 15.82
N LYS A 317 19.16 17.54 17.15
CA LYS A 317 18.43 18.45 18.08
C LYS A 317 19.13 19.82 18.22
N SER A 318 19.27 20.54 17.12
CA SER A 318 19.70 21.94 17.13
C SER A 318 18.67 22.76 16.36
N GLU A 319 17.71 23.32 17.09
CA GLU A 319 16.81 24.40 16.65
C GLU A 319 15.76 24.08 15.55
N ASP A 320 15.89 23.01 14.75
CA ASP A 320 14.84 22.60 13.81
C ASP A 320 13.68 21.89 14.54
N THR A 321 12.49 22.51 14.52
CA THR A 321 11.25 21.97 15.13
C THR A 321 10.66 20.78 14.37
N GLU A 322 11.14 20.49 13.16
CA GLU A 322 10.53 19.56 12.21
C GLU A 322 11.54 18.55 11.67
N GLN A 323 12.00 17.68 12.56
CA GLN A 323 13.06 16.71 12.28
C GLN A 323 12.55 15.45 11.59
N LEU A 324 13.47 14.71 10.95
CA LEU A 324 13.18 13.40 10.32
C LEU A 324 13.96 12.24 10.98
N SER A 325 14.58 12.47 12.13
CA SER A 325 15.49 11.53 12.80
C SER A 325 14.82 10.23 13.30
N THR A 326 13.53 10.26 13.60
CA THR A 326 12.77 9.09 14.08
C THR A 326 11.53 8.86 13.24
N HIS A 327 11.02 7.63 13.25
CA HIS A 327 9.73 7.32 12.61
C HIS A 327 8.58 8.23 13.10
N TYR A 328 8.52 8.52 14.40
CA TYR A 328 7.47 9.39 14.96
C TYR A 328 7.52 10.81 14.36
N LEU A 329 8.71 11.41 14.32
CA LEU A 329 8.88 12.77 13.80
C LEU A 329 8.62 12.85 12.30
N ARG A 330 9.05 11.82 11.55
CA ARG A 330 8.69 11.67 10.14
C ARG A 330 7.19 11.60 9.92
N ARG A 331 6.46 10.87 10.78
CA ARG A 331 5.01 10.78 10.70
C ARG A 331 4.30 12.11 10.91
N GLN A 332 4.72 12.85 11.93
CA GLN A 332 4.24 14.21 12.15
C GLN A 332 4.54 15.12 10.94
N TYR A 333 5.70 14.95 10.31
CA TYR A 333 6.04 15.66 9.08
C TYR A 333 5.13 15.26 7.90
N TRP A 334 4.83 13.97 7.72
CA TRP A 334 3.88 13.49 6.68
C TRP A 334 2.51 14.14 6.82
N GLU A 335 1.96 14.13 8.04
CA GLU A 335 0.64 14.68 8.34
C GLU A 335 0.56 16.19 8.13
N LYS A 336 1.68 16.92 8.30
CA LYS A 336 1.73 18.37 8.14
C LYS A 336 1.99 18.82 6.70
N TYR A 337 2.90 18.16 5.98
CA TYR A 337 3.46 18.67 4.73
C TYR A 337 3.13 17.87 3.48
N PHE A 338 2.63 16.64 3.64
CA PHE A 338 2.30 15.79 2.51
C PHE A 338 0.81 15.46 2.50
N PRO A 339 0.26 15.09 1.34
CA PRO A 339 -1.13 14.66 1.20
C PRO A 339 -1.35 13.26 1.79
N TYR A 340 -1.10 13.12 3.09
CA TYR A 340 -1.27 11.89 3.85
C TYR A 340 -2.64 11.86 4.53
N VAL A 341 -3.36 10.75 4.39
CA VAL A 341 -4.61 10.50 5.11
C VAL A 341 -4.38 9.34 6.07
N GLU A 342 -4.50 9.58 7.38
CA GLU A 342 -4.35 8.53 8.39
C GLU A 342 -5.52 7.53 8.32
N PRO A 343 -5.26 6.21 8.24
CA PRO A 343 -6.30 5.20 8.37
C PRO A 343 -6.93 5.17 9.77
N GLN A 344 -8.25 5.10 9.84
CA GLN A 344 -9.03 5.05 11.08
C GLN A 344 -9.36 3.60 11.46
N GLU A 345 -9.19 3.26 12.75
CA GLU A 345 -9.62 1.97 13.30
C GLU A 345 -11.11 2.01 13.65
N HIS A 346 -11.90 1.15 13.03
CA HIS A 346 -13.32 0.97 13.33
C HIS A 346 -13.54 -0.35 14.06
N TYR A 347 -14.02 -0.27 15.30
CA TYR A 347 -14.35 -1.43 16.12
C TYR A 347 -15.81 -1.85 15.88
N PHE A 348 -16.03 -3.12 15.54
CA PHE A 348 -17.36 -3.65 15.23
C PHE A 348 -17.69 -4.94 16.01
N GLY A 349 -17.14 -5.07 17.23
CA GLY A 349 -17.48 -6.14 18.16
C GLY A 349 -16.36 -7.13 18.45
N LEU A 350 -16.71 -8.25 19.08
CA LEU A 350 -15.79 -9.32 19.46
C LEU A 350 -16.07 -10.56 18.62
N ASN A 351 -15.02 -11.27 18.21
CA ASN A 351 -15.17 -12.57 17.57
C ASN A 351 -15.43 -13.69 18.60
N THR A 352 -15.67 -14.90 18.11
CA THR A 352 -15.95 -16.08 18.97
C THR A 352 -14.82 -16.45 19.94
N ALA A 353 -13.61 -15.96 19.71
CA ALA A 353 -12.45 -16.15 20.59
C ALA A 353 -12.28 -14.99 21.60
N GLY A 354 -13.20 -14.02 21.63
CA GLY A 354 -13.12 -12.84 22.49
C GLY A 354 -12.13 -11.78 21.99
N LYS A 355 -11.59 -11.90 20.77
CA LYS A 355 -10.68 -10.90 20.19
C LYS A 355 -11.49 -9.79 19.51
N LYS A 356 -11.03 -8.55 19.65
CA LYS A 356 -11.60 -7.37 18.97
C LYS A 356 -11.58 -7.56 17.46
N ARG A 357 -12.71 -7.29 16.81
CA ARG A 357 -12.85 -7.15 15.36
C ARG A 357 -12.62 -5.69 14.98
N ILE A 358 -11.69 -5.46 14.07
CA ILE A 358 -11.26 -4.11 13.67
C ILE A 358 -11.21 -4.03 12.14
N ALA A 359 -11.91 -3.04 11.59
CA ALA A 359 -11.78 -2.62 10.20
C ALA A 359 -10.86 -1.39 10.16
N HIS A 360 -10.06 -1.25 9.10
CA HIS A 360 -9.24 -0.06 8.89
C HIS A 360 -9.83 0.72 7.72
N ILE A 361 -10.42 1.88 8.02
CA ILE A 361 -11.18 2.71 7.09
C ILE A 361 -10.32 3.91 6.69
N ILE A 362 -10.41 4.33 5.43
CA ILE A 362 -9.74 5.51 4.89
C ILE A 362 -10.82 6.46 4.39
N SER A 363 -10.74 7.73 4.81
CA SER A 363 -11.74 8.74 4.43
C SER A 363 -11.74 8.98 2.92
N ILE A 364 -12.87 8.69 2.29
CA ILE A 364 -13.14 8.98 0.89
C ILE A 364 -13.12 10.50 0.66
N ARG A 365 -13.73 11.30 1.55
CA ARG A 365 -13.76 12.77 1.46
C ARG A 365 -12.36 13.37 1.37
N LYS A 366 -11.51 13.08 2.36
CA LYS A 366 -10.14 13.63 2.41
C LYS A 366 -9.30 13.20 1.21
N THR A 367 -9.46 11.95 0.77
CA THR A 367 -8.74 11.41 -0.38
C THR A 367 -9.18 12.11 -1.68
N LEU A 368 -10.48 12.34 -1.86
CA LEU A 368 -11.02 13.08 -3.01
C LEU A 368 -10.59 14.54 -3.00
N GLU A 369 -10.65 15.23 -1.86
CA GLU A 369 -10.18 16.62 -1.72
C GLU A 369 -8.71 16.77 -2.10
N ILE A 370 -7.87 15.76 -1.83
CA ILE A 370 -6.47 15.72 -2.28
C ILE A 370 -6.39 15.49 -3.79
N LEU A 371 -7.09 14.49 -4.33
CA LEU A 371 -7.03 14.16 -5.76
C LEU A 371 -7.52 15.32 -6.62
N LEU A 372 -8.55 16.03 -6.19
CA LEU A 372 -9.15 17.16 -6.93
C LEU A 372 -8.27 18.42 -6.91
N LYS A 373 -7.22 18.49 -6.07
CA LYS A 373 -6.18 19.52 -6.17
C LYS A 373 -5.29 19.32 -7.39
N ASN A 374 -5.21 18.11 -7.94
CA ASN A 374 -4.45 17.86 -9.15
C ASN A 374 -5.18 18.50 -10.37
N PRO A 375 -4.51 19.39 -11.13
CA PRO A 375 -5.16 20.13 -12.22
C PRO A 375 -5.69 19.23 -13.32
N LYS A 376 -4.98 18.14 -13.66
CA LYS A 376 -5.40 17.18 -14.70
C LYS A 376 -6.63 16.39 -14.26
N ILE A 377 -6.70 15.93 -13.01
CA ILE A 377 -7.91 15.26 -12.48
C ILE A 377 -9.10 16.21 -12.49
N LYS A 378 -8.90 17.44 -12.02
CA LYS A 378 -9.94 18.47 -11.98
C LYS A 378 -10.44 18.83 -13.39
N GLU A 379 -9.54 19.00 -14.34
CA GLU A 379 -9.88 19.24 -15.75
C GLU A 379 -10.75 18.11 -16.32
N MET A 380 -10.36 16.85 -16.09
CA MET A 380 -11.12 15.69 -16.53
C MET A 380 -12.51 15.63 -15.89
N LEU A 381 -12.62 15.97 -14.60
CA LEU A 381 -13.91 16.08 -13.90
C LEU A 381 -14.79 17.16 -14.54
N LEU A 382 -14.29 18.38 -14.68
CA LEU A 382 -15.05 19.49 -15.26
C LEU A 382 -15.43 19.23 -16.72
N LYS A 383 -14.56 18.57 -17.48
CA LYS A 383 -14.87 18.11 -18.85
C LYS A 383 -16.03 17.12 -18.85
N SER A 384 -16.08 16.21 -17.88
CA SER A 384 -17.16 15.23 -17.75
C SER A 384 -18.55 15.87 -17.54
N PHE A 385 -18.62 17.08 -16.99
CA PHE A 385 -19.87 17.83 -16.83
C PHE A 385 -20.35 18.49 -18.12
N ARG A 386 -19.43 18.72 -19.09
CA ARG A 386 -19.69 19.42 -20.35
C ARG A 386 -19.92 18.52 -21.56
N GLU A 387 -19.48 17.25 -21.52
CA GLU A 387 -19.47 16.35 -22.69
C GLU A 387 -20.86 15.91 -23.21
N ASP A 388 -21.97 16.34 -22.58
CA ASP A 388 -23.30 15.75 -22.73
C ASP A 388 -24.23 16.39 -23.78
N ASP A 389 -23.79 17.38 -24.56
CA ASP A 389 -24.63 18.00 -25.62
C ASP A 389 -24.59 17.26 -26.97
N LYS A 390 -23.90 16.11 -27.05
CA LYS A 390 -23.79 15.35 -28.31
C LYS A 390 -24.99 14.42 -28.52
N PRO A 391 -25.57 14.35 -29.74
CA PRO A 391 -26.66 13.44 -30.02
C PRO A 391 -26.23 11.98 -29.79
N PRO A 392 -27.18 11.08 -29.46
CA PRO A 392 -26.87 9.68 -29.19
C PRO A 392 -26.18 9.04 -30.40
N SER A 393 -24.93 8.65 -30.21
CA SER A 393 -24.13 7.89 -31.17
C SER A 393 -24.68 6.46 -31.31
N SER A 394 -24.66 5.92 -32.52
CA SER A 394 -24.93 4.50 -32.78
C SER A 394 -23.85 3.56 -32.20
N ILE A 395 -22.74 4.14 -31.74
CA ILE A 395 -21.57 3.49 -31.16
C ILE A 395 -21.40 3.91 -29.71
N LYS A 396 -21.31 2.92 -28.82
CA LYS A 396 -20.99 3.09 -27.41
C LYS A 396 -19.47 2.96 -27.21
N LYS A 397 -18.85 3.92 -26.52
CA LYS A 397 -17.39 4.02 -26.30
C LYS A 397 -17.02 3.96 -24.82
N ASP A 398 -17.92 4.37 -23.93
CA ASP A 398 -17.76 4.36 -22.48
C ASP A 398 -19.07 3.93 -21.78
N TYR A 399 -19.03 3.67 -20.48
CA TYR A 399 -20.23 3.39 -19.70
C TYR A 399 -21.18 4.59 -19.62
N LYS A 400 -20.67 5.80 -19.87
CA LYS A 400 -21.45 7.04 -19.97
C LYS A 400 -22.49 6.97 -21.10
N ASP A 401 -22.26 6.13 -22.11
CA ASP A 401 -23.18 5.89 -23.23
C ASP A 401 -24.32 4.90 -22.88
N GLY A 402 -24.24 4.28 -21.70
CA GLY A 402 -25.22 3.32 -21.18
C GLY A 402 -26.46 3.99 -20.57
N GLU A 403 -27.57 3.27 -20.54
CA GLU A 403 -28.81 3.74 -19.91
C GLU A 403 -28.65 4.02 -18.41
N ALA A 404 -27.82 3.26 -17.69
CA ALA A 404 -27.60 3.42 -16.25
C ALA A 404 -27.03 4.81 -15.93
N TYR A 405 -26.06 5.28 -16.71
CA TYR A 405 -25.51 6.62 -16.57
C TYR A 405 -26.56 7.70 -16.86
N LYS A 406 -27.31 7.56 -17.97
CA LYS A 406 -28.36 8.51 -18.34
C LYS A 406 -29.43 8.63 -17.25
N LYS A 407 -29.91 7.49 -16.71
CA LYS A 407 -30.88 7.46 -15.60
C LYS A 407 -30.29 8.08 -14.32
N HIS A 408 -29.04 7.79 -13.99
CA HIS A 408 -28.36 8.37 -12.84
C HIS A 408 -28.20 9.90 -12.97
N LYS A 409 -27.85 10.40 -14.16
CA LYS A 409 -27.68 11.84 -14.40
C LYS A 409 -28.96 12.62 -14.14
N CYS A 410 -30.12 12.10 -14.53
CA CYS A 410 -31.42 12.73 -14.31
C CYS A 410 -31.80 12.89 -12.82
N GLN A 411 -31.03 12.32 -11.89
CA GLN A 411 -31.27 12.44 -10.44
C GLN A 411 -30.63 13.68 -9.81
N HIS A 412 -29.84 14.47 -10.53
CA HIS A 412 -29.11 15.62 -9.99
C HIS A 412 -29.47 16.89 -10.76
N GLU A 413 -29.83 17.95 -10.04
CA GLU A 413 -30.08 19.28 -10.62
C GLU A 413 -28.81 19.80 -11.32
N GLY A 414 -28.94 20.26 -12.57
CA GLY A 414 -27.80 20.65 -13.41
C GLY A 414 -26.90 19.50 -13.88
N GLY A 415 -27.14 18.26 -13.44
CA GLY A 415 -26.41 17.05 -13.89
C GLY A 415 -24.99 16.88 -13.32
N ASN A 416 -24.49 17.82 -12.53
CA ASN A 416 -23.15 17.77 -11.94
C ASN A 416 -23.12 16.83 -10.73
N CYS A 417 -22.48 15.66 -10.86
CA CYS A 417 -22.13 14.81 -9.72
C CYS A 417 -20.75 14.17 -9.94
N ILE A 418 -19.96 14.08 -8.86
CA ILE A 418 -18.75 13.26 -8.81
C ILE A 418 -19.18 11.81 -8.59
N GLN A 419 -18.93 10.95 -9.57
CA GLN A 419 -19.35 9.56 -9.58
C GLN A 419 -18.22 8.66 -9.08
N ILE A 420 -18.55 7.76 -8.15
CA ILE A 420 -17.64 6.75 -7.62
C ILE A 420 -18.06 5.37 -8.10
N ASN A 421 -17.12 4.64 -8.68
CA ASN A 421 -17.24 3.18 -8.84
C ASN A 421 -16.54 2.53 -7.65
N LEU A 422 -17.30 1.82 -6.81
CA LEU A 422 -16.80 1.07 -5.67
C LEU A 422 -16.56 -0.39 -6.08
N PHE A 423 -15.43 -0.94 -5.65
CA PHE A 423 -14.99 -2.29 -5.93
C PHE A 423 -14.80 -3.05 -4.62
N GLN A 424 -15.20 -4.31 -4.61
CA GLN A 424 -14.91 -5.21 -3.51
C GLN A 424 -14.22 -6.46 -4.04
N ASP A 425 -13.09 -6.80 -3.43
CA ASP A 425 -12.40 -8.06 -3.71
C ASP A 425 -11.70 -8.60 -2.46
N ALA A 426 -11.55 -9.92 -2.37
CA ALA A 426 -10.88 -10.60 -1.28
C ALA A 426 -9.57 -11.22 -1.77
N PHE A 427 -8.46 -10.88 -1.12
CA PHE A 427 -7.14 -11.41 -1.45
C PHE A 427 -6.52 -12.17 -0.28
N GLN A 428 -5.65 -13.11 -0.62
CA GLN A 428 -5.00 -14.01 0.34
C GLN A 428 -3.48 -13.98 0.27
N PHE A 429 -2.84 -14.24 1.40
CA PHE A 429 -1.39 -14.38 1.51
C PHE A 429 -1.00 -15.32 2.66
N ASN A 430 0.19 -15.92 2.51
CA ASN A 430 0.78 -16.82 3.50
C ASN A 430 1.75 -16.04 4.38
N ALA A 431 1.56 -16.11 5.70
CA ALA A 431 2.46 -15.44 6.65
C ALA A 431 3.73 -16.25 6.94
N PHE A 432 3.68 -17.58 6.88
CA PHE A 432 4.81 -18.45 7.23
C PHE A 432 4.80 -19.78 6.45
N GLY A 433 5.68 -19.96 5.46
CA GLY A 433 5.92 -21.26 4.81
C GLY A 433 4.67 -21.99 4.28
N PHE A 434 4.84 -23.24 3.84
CA PHE A 434 3.78 -24.04 3.21
C PHE A 434 2.69 -24.56 4.19
N SER A 435 2.81 -24.31 5.50
CA SER A 435 1.95 -24.92 6.54
C SER A 435 1.20 -23.95 7.46
N SER A 436 1.21 -22.63 7.20
CA SER A 436 0.49 -21.65 8.03
C SER A 436 -0.92 -21.31 7.53
N SER A 437 -1.77 -20.83 8.45
CA SER A 437 -3.11 -20.33 8.15
C SER A 437 -3.06 -19.16 7.15
N LEU A 438 -3.72 -19.31 6.00
CA LEU A 438 -3.95 -18.24 5.04
C LEU A 438 -4.69 -17.07 5.70
N PHE A 439 -4.10 -15.88 5.62
CA PHE A 439 -4.82 -14.65 5.94
C PHE A 439 -5.61 -14.23 4.70
N LYS A 440 -6.91 -14.00 4.88
CA LYS A 440 -7.79 -13.51 3.81
C LYS A 440 -8.36 -12.17 4.22
N THR A 441 -8.11 -11.16 3.39
CA THR A 441 -8.49 -9.77 3.61
C THR A 441 -9.50 -9.37 2.56
N LEU A 442 -10.60 -8.76 2.99
CA LEU A 442 -11.58 -8.09 2.16
C LEU A 442 -11.15 -6.63 2.00
N GLY A 443 -10.96 -6.18 0.77
CA GLY A 443 -10.68 -4.78 0.44
C GLY A 443 -11.87 -4.11 -0.23
N PHE A 444 -12.12 -2.86 0.14
CA PHE A 444 -13.01 -1.94 -0.54
C PHE A 444 -12.16 -0.86 -1.21
N TYR A 445 -12.27 -0.76 -2.54
CA TYR A 445 -11.53 0.17 -3.38
C TYR A 445 -12.49 1.04 -4.16
N TYR A 446 -12.05 2.19 -4.63
CA TYR A 446 -12.86 3.01 -5.50
C TYR A 446 -12.05 3.75 -6.55
N SER A 447 -12.71 4.13 -7.63
CA SER A 447 -12.16 5.00 -8.67
C SER A 447 -13.18 6.08 -9.03
N LEU A 448 -12.68 7.25 -9.45
CA LEU A 448 -13.53 8.30 -10.01
C LEU A 448 -14.03 7.88 -11.38
N ALA A 449 -15.34 7.71 -11.52
CA ALA A 449 -15.94 7.32 -12.78
C ALA A 449 -15.76 8.46 -13.81
N ASN A 450 -15.87 9.73 -13.41
CA ASN A 450 -15.80 10.88 -14.30
C ASN A 450 -14.57 10.93 -15.23
N MET A 451 -13.45 10.35 -14.79
CA MET A 451 -12.20 10.27 -15.55
C MET A 451 -12.35 9.46 -16.84
N ASP A 452 -11.50 9.72 -17.84
CA ASP A 452 -11.42 8.90 -19.05
C ASP A 452 -11.01 7.44 -18.75
N ALA A 453 -11.31 6.53 -19.68
CA ALA A 453 -11.09 5.10 -19.47
C ALA A 453 -9.62 4.73 -19.22
N GLU A 454 -8.69 5.43 -19.86
CA GLU A 454 -7.25 5.22 -19.72
C GLU A 454 -6.79 5.54 -18.30
N SER A 455 -7.19 6.69 -17.77
CA SER A 455 -6.84 7.14 -16.42
C SER A 455 -7.55 6.33 -15.35
N ARG A 456 -8.83 5.95 -15.54
CA ARG A 456 -9.53 5.02 -14.62
C ARG A 456 -8.82 3.69 -14.43
N SER A 457 -8.05 3.26 -15.44
CA SER A 457 -7.29 2.01 -15.38
C SER A 457 -5.94 2.14 -14.65
N LYS A 458 -5.46 3.35 -14.31
CA LYS A 458 -4.18 3.53 -13.61
C LYS A 458 -4.29 3.09 -12.16
N ILE A 459 -3.34 2.28 -11.70
CA ILE A 459 -3.33 1.71 -10.34
C ILE A 459 -3.32 2.81 -9.28
N ASP A 460 -2.59 3.90 -9.51
CA ASP A 460 -2.44 5.00 -8.55
C ASP A 460 -3.69 5.88 -8.44
N LEU A 461 -4.64 5.74 -9.38
CA LEU A 461 -5.95 6.40 -9.36
C LEU A 461 -7.06 5.49 -8.80
N ILE A 462 -6.74 4.24 -8.46
CA ILE A 462 -7.62 3.34 -7.71
C ILE A 462 -7.30 3.49 -6.22
N GLN A 463 -8.24 4.08 -5.48
CA GLN A 463 -8.11 4.39 -4.05
C GLN A 463 -8.70 3.30 -3.16
N ILE A 464 -8.36 3.29 -1.88
CA ILE A 464 -8.93 2.38 -0.87
C ILE A 464 -9.93 3.13 -0.01
N ALA A 465 -11.07 2.50 0.28
CA ALA A 465 -12.02 2.94 1.31
C ALA A 465 -11.87 2.13 2.62
N GLY A 466 -11.50 0.84 2.55
CA GLY A 466 -11.20 0.09 3.77
C GLY A 466 -10.66 -1.33 3.58
N LEU A 467 -10.05 -1.87 4.64
CA LEU A 467 -9.50 -3.23 4.72
C LEU A 467 -10.01 -3.96 5.96
N ILE A 468 -10.54 -5.17 5.76
CA ILE A 468 -11.18 -5.98 6.80
C ILE A 468 -10.70 -7.44 6.73
N LEU A 469 -10.42 -8.07 7.87
CA LEU A 469 -10.12 -9.50 7.87
C LEU A 469 -11.40 -10.32 7.68
N GLU A 470 -11.42 -11.23 6.71
CA GLU A 470 -12.62 -12.02 6.39
C GLU A 470 -13.05 -12.92 7.56
N ASN A 471 -12.10 -13.39 8.38
CA ASN A 471 -12.41 -14.15 9.59
C ASN A 471 -13.19 -13.35 10.62
N ASP A 472 -13.03 -12.02 10.64
CA ASP A 472 -13.78 -11.15 11.54
C ASP A 472 -15.19 -10.87 11.02
N LEU A 473 -15.47 -11.13 9.74
CA LEU A 473 -16.81 -11.00 9.15
C LEU A 473 -17.71 -12.24 9.38
N LYS A 474 -17.18 -13.31 9.99
CA LYS A 474 -17.96 -14.52 10.29
C LYS A 474 -18.80 -14.31 11.54
N PRO A 475 -20.15 -14.32 11.45
CA PRO A 475 -21.01 -14.19 12.61
C PRO A 475 -20.96 -15.46 13.48
N SER A 476 -21.03 -15.28 14.79
CA SER A 476 -21.34 -16.37 15.72
C SER A 476 -22.82 -16.76 15.62
N GLN A 477 -23.18 -17.94 16.17
CA GLN A 477 -24.59 -18.33 16.21
C GLN A 477 -25.45 -17.31 16.97
N GLN A 478 -24.93 -16.76 18.07
CA GLN A 478 -25.66 -15.79 18.87
C GLN A 478 -25.86 -14.50 18.10
N GLU A 479 -24.83 -13.97 17.45
CA GLU A 479 -24.95 -12.75 16.63
C GLU A 479 -25.95 -12.91 15.48
N GLU A 480 -25.96 -14.06 14.81
CA GLU A 480 -26.93 -14.35 13.77
C GLU A 480 -28.36 -14.43 14.33
N LEU A 481 -28.53 -15.06 15.51
CA LEU A 481 -29.82 -15.13 16.20
C LEU A 481 -30.26 -13.77 16.74
N ASP A 482 -29.33 -12.89 17.08
CA ASP A 482 -29.58 -11.49 17.48
C ASP A 482 -29.78 -10.58 16.26
N GLU A 483 -29.82 -11.16 15.05
CA GLU A 483 -30.07 -10.46 13.78
C GLU A 483 -28.98 -9.45 13.41
N LYS A 484 -27.81 -9.53 14.03
CA LYS A 484 -26.68 -8.63 13.74
C LYS A 484 -26.13 -8.88 12.33
N ASP A 485 -26.01 -7.82 11.55
CA ASP A 485 -25.37 -7.85 10.25
C ASP A 485 -23.90 -7.42 10.39
N ILE A 486 -23.03 -8.39 10.60
CA ILE A 486 -21.60 -8.15 10.83
C ILE A 486 -20.93 -7.44 9.64
N LEU A 487 -21.41 -7.67 8.40
CA LEU A 487 -20.87 -6.97 7.25
C LEU A 487 -21.26 -5.50 7.29
N LYS A 488 -22.55 -5.20 7.51
CA LYS A 488 -23.03 -3.81 7.63
C LYS A 488 -22.31 -3.06 8.74
N GLU A 489 -22.20 -3.66 9.93
CA GLU A 489 -21.49 -3.08 11.09
C GLU A 489 -20.03 -2.76 10.76
N ALA A 490 -19.35 -3.66 10.03
CA ALA A 490 -17.94 -3.48 9.68
C ALA A 490 -17.70 -2.37 8.64
N ILE A 491 -18.67 -2.09 7.76
CA ILE A 491 -18.58 -1.06 6.71
C ILE A 491 -19.40 0.19 7.01
N GLN A 492 -20.03 0.29 8.18
CA GLN A 492 -20.89 1.41 8.55
C GLN A 492 -20.20 2.78 8.34
N PRO A 493 -18.92 2.98 8.69
CA PRO A 493 -18.24 4.26 8.42
C PRO A 493 -18.15 4.61 6.93
N ILE A 494 -18.02 3.61 6.04
CA ILE A 494 -18.00 3.83 4.58
C ILE A 494 -19.40 4.24 4.11
N LEU A 495 -20.46 3.60 4.64
CA LEU A 495 -21.84 3.94 4.30
C LEU A 495 -22.18 5.35 4.75
N ASP A 496 -21.85 5.70 5.99
CA ASP A 496 -22.09 7.03 6.57
C ASP A 496 -21.37 8.11 5.77
N GLU A 497 -20.11 7.88 5.40
CA GLU A 497 -19.35 8.82 4.58
C GLU A 497 -19.94 8.98 3.17
N LEU A 498 -20.40 7.89 2.52
CA LEU A 498 -21.05 7.98 1.22
C LEU A 498 -22.41 8.71 1.28
N ILE A 499 -23.17 8.54 2.36
CA ILE A 499 -24.43 9.27 2.59
C ILE A 499 -24.15 10.76 2.80
N ASP A 500 -23.16 11.09 3.62
CA ASP A 500 -22.69 12.47 3.84
C ASP A 500 -22.21 13.11 2.54
N LEU A 501 -21.36 12.42 1.79
CA LEU A 501 -20.82 12.87 0.51
C LEU A 501 -21.90 13.08 -0.57
N LYS A 502 -22.96 12.28 -0.55
CA LYS A 502 -24.12 12.46 -1.44
C LYS A 502 -24.96 13.68 -1.07
N THR A 503 -25.11 13.94 0.23
CA THR A 503 -26.00 15.00 0.77
C THR A 503 -25.30 16.35 0.82
N ASN A 504 -24.07 16.36 1.34
CA ASN A 504 -23.29 17.56 1.64
C ASN A 504 -22.15 17.80 0.64
N GLY A 505 -21.87 16.88 -0.29
CA GLY A 505 -20.94 17.11 -1.40
C GLY A 505 -19.49 17.43 -1.02
N ILE A 506 -18.71 17.83 -2.03
CA ILE A 506 -17.36 18.37 -1.92
C ILE A 506 -17.31 19.71 -2.66
N LYS A 507 -16.60 20.69 -2.09
CA LYS A 507 -16.42 22.01 -2.71
C LYS A 507 -15.42 21.93 -3.87
N VAL A 508 -15.86 22.27 -5.08
CA VAL A 508 -15.03 22.36 -6.29
C VAL A 508 -15.29 23.74 -6.92
N ASP A 509 -14.26 24.58 -7.03
CA ASP A 509 -14.37 25.95 -7.57
C ASP A 509 -15.46 26.82 -6.92
N GLY A 510 -15.67 26.65 -5.62
CA GLY A 510 -16.70 27.39 -4.89
C GLY A 510 -18.06 26.70 -4.84
N GLU A 511 -18.33 25.80 -5.78
CA GLU A 511 -19.60 25.06 -5.86
C GLU A 511 -19.57 23.77 -5.05
N LEU A 512 -20.70 23.45 -4.41
CA LEU A 512 -20.85 22.20 -3.66
C LEU A 512 -21.36 21.10 -4.60
N ILE A 513 -20.50 20.15 -4.94
CA ILE A 513 -20.84 19.10 -5.89
C ILE A 513 -21.12 17.80 -5.13
N PRO A 514 -22.30 17.17 -5.29
CA PRO A 514 -22.59 15.89 -4.65
C PRO A 514 -21.66 14.79 -5.18
N VAL A 515 -21.33 13.85 -4.31
CA VAL A 515 -20.54 12.66 -4.66
C VAL A 515 -21.44 11.44 -4.54
N CYS A 516 -21.63 10.71 -5.64
CA CYS A 516 -22.61 9.64 -5.77
C CYS A 516 -21.91 8.29 -5.98
N LEU A 517 -22.32 7.26 -5.22
CA LEU A 517 -21.98 5.88 -5.56
C LEU A 517 -22.74 5.50 -6.84
N PHE A 518 -22.00 5.29 -7.93
CA PHE A 518 -22.59 4.97 -9.23
C PHE A 518 -22.66 3.45 -9.45
N LEU A 519 -21.53 2.74 -9.36
CA LEU A 519 -21.46 1.30 -9.55
C LEU A 519 -20.80 0.59 -8.37
N LEU A 520 -21.27 -0.64 -8.11
CA LEU A 520 -20.68 -1.60 -7.19
C LEU A 520 -20.19 -2.83 -7.96
N ILE A 521 -18.89 -2.86 -8.21
CA ILE A 521 -18.23 -3.77 -9.12
C ILE A 521 -17.45 -4.83 -8.32
N GLY A 522 -17.41 -6.06 -8.82
CA GLY A 522 -16.64 -7.14 -8.19
C GLY A 522 -16.77 -8.43 -8.98
N ASP A 523 -16.13 -9.48 -8.47
CA ASP A 523 -16.40 -10.83 -8.95
C ASP A 523 -17.82 -11.26 -8.58
N SER A 524 -18.32 -12.32 -9.21
CA SER A 524 -19.70 -12.77 -8.99
C SER A 524 -19.98 -13.14 -7.52
N LEU A 525 -19.00 -13.70 -6.79
CA LEU A 525 -19.17 -14.04 -5.38
C LEU A 525 -19.19 -12.79 -4.47
N GLY A 526 -18.32 -11.83 -4.74
CA GLY A 526 -18.26 -10.55 -4.07
C GLY A 526 -19.56 -9.77 -4.25
N GLN A 527 -20.01 -9.60 -5.50
CA GLN A 527 -21.26 -8.91 -5.81
C GLN A 527 -22.49 -9.56 -5.18
N HIS A 528 -22.56 -10.89 -5.15
CA HIS A 528 -23.63 -11.58 -4.42
C HIS A 528 -23.55 -11.32 -2.91
N THR A 529 -22.34 -11.21 -2.36
CA THR A 529 -22.13 -10.90 -0.93
C THR A 529 -22.63 -9.51 -0.59
N VAL A 530 -22.20 -8.48 -1.31
CA VAL A 530 -22.56 -7.09 -1.01
C VAL A 530 -23.97 -6.73 -1.49
N GLY A 531 -24.49 -7.40 -2.52
CA GLY A 531 -25.85 -7.22 -3.05
C GLY A 531 -26.94 -7.97 -2.28
N GLY A 532 -26.61 -8.71 -1.22
CA GLY A 532 -27.61 -9.47 -0.46
C GLY A 532 -28.18 -10.69 -1.21
N TYR A 533 -27.46 -11.22 -2.20
CA TYR A 533 -27.87 -12.40 -2.95
C TYR A 533 -27.29 -13.69 -2.33
N VAL A 534 -27.86 -14.84 -2.73
CA VAL A 534 -27.36 -16.16 -2.35
C VAL A 534 -26.01 -16.40 -3.03
N LYS A 535 -25.00 -16.72 -2.23
CA LYS A 535 -23.62 -16.95 -2.71
C LYS A 535 -23.45 -18.29 -3.43
N SER A 536 -24.28 -19.27 -3.08
CA SER A 536 -24.23 -20.57 -3.74
C SER A 536 -25.05 -20.51 -5.01
N PHE A 537 -24.40 -20.62 -6.16
CA PHE A 537 -25.10 -20.77 -7.44
C PHE A 537 -25.83 -22.12 -7.56
N SER A 538 -25.80 -22.94 -6.51
CA SER A 538 -26.58 -24.17 -6.42
C SER A 538 -28.06 -23.96 -6.07
N CYS A 539 -28.49 -22.75 -5.68
CA CYS A 539 -29.88 -22.46 -5.36
C CYS A 539 -30.80 -22.48 -6.58
N GLU A 540 -32.11 -22.70 -6.37
CA GLU A 540 -33.10 -22.81 -7.46
C GLU A 540 -33.13 -21.57 -8.36
N PHE A 541 -33.08 -20.38 -7.75
CA PHE A 541 -32.93 -19.12 -8.47
C PHE A 541 -31.53 -18.63 -8.22
N PHE A 542 -30.66 -18.71 -9.22
CA PHE A 542 -29.22 -18.45 -9.06
C PHE A 542 -28.78 -17.11 -9.68
N CYS A 543 -29.54 -16.58 -10.65
CA CYS A 543 -29.19 -15.37 -11.35
C CYS A 543 -29.45 -14.14 -10.48
N ARG A 544 -28.56 -13.13 -10.47
CA ARG A 544 -28.79 -11.84 -9.78
C ARG A 544 -29.59 -10.83 -10.60
N PHE A 545 -29.64 -11.02 -11.92
CA PHE A 545 -30.33 -10.12 -12.84
C PHE A 545 -31.80 -10.45 -13.00
N CYS A 546 -32.17 -11.72 -13.17
CA CYS A 546 -33.54 -12.12 -13.46
C CYS A 546 -34.00 -13.30 -12.59
N PRO A 547 -35.32 -13.51 -12.42
CA PRO A 547 -35.87 -14.56 -11.56
C PRO A 547 -36.00 -15.92 -12.27
N ILE A 548 -35.03 -16.31 -13.12
CA ILE A 548 -35.05 -17.61 -13.78
C ILE A 548 -34.79 -18.75 -12.78
N SER A 549 -35.53 -19.85 -12.90
CA SER A 549 -35.28 -21.06 -12.15
C SER A 549 -34.21 -21.94 -12.82
N LYS A 550 -33.55 -22.81 -12.06
CA LYS A 550 -32.63 -23.80 -12.59
C LYS A 550 -33.34 -24.71 -13.59
N THR A 551 -34.55 -25.12 -13.27
CA THR A 551 -35.32 -26.04 -14.12
C THR A 551 -35.55 -25.42 -15.50
N GLU A 552 -36.00 -24.16 -15.56
CA GLU A 552 -36.17 -23.43 -16.83
C GLU A 552 -34.85 -23.27 -17.58
N PHE A 553 -33.77 -22.88 -16.88
CA PHE A 553 -32.45 -22.68 -17.51
C PHE A 553 -31.85 -23.98 -18.08
N HIS A 554 -32.04 -25.13 -17.44
CA HIS A 554 -31.54 -26.41 -17.97
C HIS A 554 -32.38 -26.92 -19.16
N GLN A 555 -33.66 -26.52 -19.24
CA GLN A 555 -34.53 -26.83 -20.37
C GLN A 555 -34.15 -25.97 -21.59
N ASP A 556 -33.95 -24.67 -21.38
CA ASP A 556 -33.51 -23.72 -22.41
C ASP A 556 -32.41 -22.79 -21.85
N PRO A 557 -31.12 -23.09 -22.12
CA PRO A 557 -30.01 -22.28 -21.63
C PRO A 557 -29.84 -20.94 -22.35
N SER A 558 -30.58 -20.69 -23.43
CA SER A 558 -30.63 -19.38 -24.08
C SER A 558 -31.68 -18.45 -23.47
N MET A 559 -32.61 -18.99 -22.66
CA MET A 559 -33.69 -18.22 -22.05
C MET A 559 -33.19 -17.19 -21.03
N VAL A 560 -33.72 -15.97 -21.14
CA VAL A 560 -33.62 -14.91 -20.14
C VAL A 560 -35.02 -14.47 -19.70
N LYS A 561 -35.13 -14.02 -18.45
CA LYS A 561 -36.35 -13.38 -17.92
C LYS A 561 -36.09 -11.87 -17.79
N PRO A 562 -37.14 -11.03 -17.70
CA PRO A 562 -36.96 -9.61 -17.42
C PRO A 562 -36.07 -9.35 -16.20
N PHE A 563 -35.32 -8.25 -16.24
CA PHE A 563 -34.50 -7.81 -15.11
C PHE A 563 -35.37 -7.57 -13.87
N ARG A 564 -34.87 -7.98 -12.70
CA ARG A 564 -35.52 -7.72 -11.42
C ARG A 564 -35.61 -6.23 -11.17
N THR A 565 -36.78 -5.78 -10.77
CA THR A 565 -37.02 -4.43 -10.29
C THR A 565 -36.59 -4.26 -8.82
N VAL A 566 -36.53 -3.00 -8.36
CA VAL A 566 -36.25 -2.68 -6.96
C VAL A 566 -37.35 -3.25 -6.05
N GLU A 567 -38.60 -3.08 -6.47
CA GLU A 567 -39.79 -3.53 -5.76
C GLU A 567 -39.82 -5.06 -5.62
N GLU A 568 -39.48 -5.78 -6.68
CA GLU A 568 -39.37 -7.25 -6.65
C GLU A 568 -38.27 -7.72 -5.71
N TYR A 569 -37.09 -7.07 -5.73
CA TYR A 569 -36.01 -7.41 -4.81
C TYR A 569 -36.46 -7.24 -3.35
N ASP A 570 -37.04 -6.09 -3.01
CA ASP A 570 -37.50 -5.79 -1.65
C ASP A 570 -38.62 -6.73 -1.20
N ALA A 571 -39.55 -7.07 -2.09
CA ALA A 571 -40.57 -8.07 -1.83
C ALA A 571 -39.94 -9.44 -1.52
N HIS A 572 -38.92 -9.86 -2.29
CA HIS A 572 -38.21 -11.11 -2.05
C HIS A 572 -37.42 -11.11 -0.74
N VAL A 573 -36.77 -10.00 -0.36
CA VAL A 573 -36.12 -9.84 0.95
C VAL A 573 -37.14 -10.02 2.07
N LYS A 574 -38.29 -9.35 1.99
CA LYS A 574 -39.36 -9.45 3.00
C LYS A 574 -39.85 -10.89 3.16
N ILE A 575 -40.08 -11.59 2.05
CA ILE A 575 -40.47 -13.02 2.06
C ILE A 575 -39.38 -13.89 2.70
N ALA A 576 -38.11 -13.70 2.32
CA ALA A 576 -36.99 -14.43 2.89
C ALA A 576 -36.85 -14.17 4.40
N ASN A 577 -37.05 -12.93 4.84
CA ASN A 577 -37.04 -12.53 6.24
C ASN A 577 -38.16 -13.20 7.04
N ALA A 578 -39.39 -13.20 6.55
CA ALA A 578 -40.51 -13.89 7.19
C ALA A 578 -40.23 -15.39 7.38
N LYS A 579 -39.70 -16.06 6.34
CA LYS A 579 -39.27 -17.47 6.42
C LYS A 579 -38.16 -17.67 7.45
N TRP A 580 -37.20 -16.76 7.50
CA TRP A 580 -36.08 -16.80 8.44
C TRP A 580 -36.57 -16.68 9.89
N GLN A 581 -37.46 -15.73 10.17
CA GLN A 581 -38.05 -15.54 11.49
C GLN A 581 -38.84 -16.77 11.96
N GLN A 582 -39.62 -17.37 11.07
CA GLN A 582 -40.35 -18.60 11.36
C GLN A 582 -39.38 -19.74 11.71
N ARG A 583 -38.31 -19.92 10.92
CA ARG A 583 -37.33 -20.99 11.14
C ARG A 583 -36.51 -20.78 12.41
N LYS A 584 -36.13 -19.54 12.72
CA LYS A 584 -35.47 -19.15 13.98
C LYS A 584 -36.32 -19.56 15.18
N LYS A 585 -37.62 -19.22 15.20
CA LYS A 585 -38.56 -19.60 16.26
C LYS A 585 -38.65 -21.13 16.44
N GLN A 586 -38.74 -21.88 15.33
CA GLN A 586 -38.77 -23.34 15.36
C GLN A 586 -37.46 -23.94 15.92
N ALA A 587 -36.31 -23.44 15.47
CA ALA A 587 -34.99 -23.93 15.90
C ALA A 587 -34.75 -23.68 17.39
N LEU A 588 -35.09 -22.48 17.89
CA LEU A 588 -35.00 -22.13 19.30
C LEU A 588 -35.94 -22.98 20.16
N SER A 589 -37.18 -23.22 19.71
CA SER A 589 -38.14 -24.10 20.40
C SER A 589 -37.61 -25.54 20.48
N ALA A 590 -37.06 -26.07 19.39
CA ALA A 590 -36.45 -27.39 19.35
C ALA A 590 -35.23 -27.49 20.29
N ALA A 591 -34.36 -26.48 20.32
CA ALA A 591 -33.21 -26.42 21.22
C ALA A 591 -33.62 -26.38 22.70
N LYS A 592 -34.66 -25.61 23.04
CA LYS A 592 -35.27 -25.59 24.38
C LYS A 592 -35.80 -26.98 24.77
N LYS A 593 -36.60 -27.61 23.91
CA LYS A 593 -37.14 -28.97 24.15
C LYS A 593 -36.03 -30.01 24.32
N ALA A 594 -34.97 -29.94 23.51
CA ALA A 594 -33.82 -30.84 23.62
C ALA A 594 -33.05 -30.64 24.95
N THR A 595 -32.90 -29.39 25.39
CA THR A 595 -32.27 -29.05 26.67
C THR A 595 -33.09 -29.57 27.84
N LEU A 596 -34.42 -29.39 27.83
CA LEU A 596 -35.31 -29.99 28.84
C LEU A 596 -35.22 -31.51 28.85
N ARG A 597 -35.24 -32.18 27.70
CA ARG A 597 -35.08 -33.64 27.62
C ARG A 597 -33.74 -34.11 28.18
N LYS A 598 -32.66 -33.37 27.91
CA LYS A 598 -31.32 -33.69 28.46
C LYS A 598 -31.28 -33.46 29.97
N ALA A 599 -31.88 -32.38 30.48
CA ALA A 599 -31.99 -32.13 31.91
C ALA A 599 -32.82 -33.21 32.62
N LYS A 600 -33.95 -33.62 32.02
CA LYS A 600 -34.78 -34.73 32.51
C LYS A 600 -34.02 -36.05 32.56
N ARG A 601 -33.29 -36.42 31.50
CA ARG A 601 -32.44 -37.63 31.47
C ARG A 601 -31.28 -37.59 32.48
N VAL A 602 -30.70 -36.41 32.72
CA VAL A 602 -29.67 -36.24 33.76
C VAL A 602 -30.29 -36.36 35.14
N ALA A 603 -31.46 -35.76 35.39
CA ALA A 603 -32.18 -35.93 36.65
C ALA A 603 -32.59 -37.39 36.90
N GLU A 604 -33.09 -38.09 35.87
CA GLU A 604 -33.43 -39.52 35.92
C GLU A 604 -32.19 -40.42 36.06
N GLY A 605 -31.04 -40.02 35.49
CA GLY A 605 -29.78 -40.76 35.58
C GLY A 605 -28.98 -40.52 36.87
N VAL A 606 -29.10 -39.35 37.50
CA VAL A 606 -28.46 -39.00 38.78
C VAL A 606 -29.08 -39.76 39.95
N ALA A 607 -30.29 -40.32 39.78
CA ALA A 607 -30.83 -41.33 40.71
C ALA A 607 -30.04 -42.65 40.73
N SER A 608 -29.06 -42.86 39.83
CA SER A 608 -28.36 -44.15 39.68
C SER A 608 -26.84 -44.12 39.74
N ARG A 609 -26.17 -42.97 39.98
CA ARG A 609 -24.70 -42.94 40.16
C ARG A 609 -24.19 -41.61 40.72
N CYS A 610 -23.62 -41.66 41.92
CA CYS A 610 -22.79 -40.59 42.48
C CYS A 610 -21.42 -40.49 41.78
N SER A 611 -20.95 -39.24 41.67
CA SER A 611 -19.56 -38.81 41.43
C SER A 611 -18.97 -38.88 40.00
N ALA A 612 -18.82 -37.70 39.38
CA ALA A 612 -17.55 -37.22 38.82
C ALA A 612 -17.68 -35.73 38.42
N PRO A 613 -16.66 -34.87 38.69
CA PRO A 613 -16.72 -33.44 38.39
C PRO A 613 -16.50 -33.19 36.89
N ALA A 614 -17.54 -32.74 36.20
CA ALA A 614 -17.46 -32.32 34.81
C ALA A 614 -16.62 -31.02 34.70
N LYS A 615 -15.40 -31.14 34.18
CA LYS A 615 -14.59 -30.00 33.74
C LYS A 615 -15.40 -29.17 32.73
N LYS A 616 -15.65 -27.90 33.10
CA LYS A 616 -16.08 -26.82 32.21
C LYS A 616 -15.16 -26.79 30.99
N THR A 617 -15.74 -26.88 29.78
CA THR A 617 -15.63 -25.91 28.67
C THR A 617 -16.34 -26.49 27.46
N LEU A 618 -17.66 -26.33 27.39
CA LEU A 618 -18.41 -26.41 26.15
C LEU A 618 -19.20 -25.11 26.09
N MET A 619 -18.76 -24.15 25.28
CA MET A 619 -19.69 -23.15 24.75
C MET A 619 -20.79 -23.95 24.06
N LYS A 620 -21.95 -24.08 24.70
CA LYS A 620 -23.08 -24.77 24.10
C LYS A 620 -23.61 -23.85 23.02
N ASN A 621 -23.42 -24.25 21.76
CA ASN A 621 -24.09 -23.65 20.62
C ASN A 621 -25.59 -23.47 20.93
N ALA A 622 -26.13 -22.30 20.61
CA ALA A 622 -27.53 -21.94 20.91
C ALA A 622 -28.52 -22.86 20.18
N ILE A 623 -28.15 -23.33 18.98
CA ILE A 623 -28.88 -24.34 18.20
C ILE A 623 -27.89 -25.36 17.60
N SER A 624 -28.40 -26.48 17.09
CA SER A 624 -27.54 -27.47 16.41
C SER A 624 -26.89 -26.86 15.16
N ASN A 625 -25.67 -27.31 14.80
CA ASN A 625 -24.98 -26.81 13.62
C ASN A 625 -25.77 -27.05 12.32
N ASP A 626 -26.49 -28.18 12.23
CA ASP A 626 -27.39 -28.45 11.09
C ASP A 626 -28.54 -27.45 11.04
N ALA A 627 -29.19 -27.16 12.18
CA ALA A 627 -30.24 -26.16 12.26
C ALA A 627 -29.71 -24.76 11.89
N PHE A 628 -28.51 -24.41 12.35
CA PHE A 628 -27.84 -23.15 12.03
C PHE A 628 -27.54 -23.01 10.53
N ARG A 629 -26.96 -24.06 9.91
CA ARG A 629 -26.71 -24.08 8.45
C ARG A 629 -28.00 -23.92 7.66
N LYS A 630 -29.06 -24.64 8.04
CA LYS A 630 -30.38 -24.52 7.42
C LYS A 630 -31.01 -23.14 7.60
N LEU A 631 -30.78 -22.49 8.74
CA LEU A 631 -31.23 -21.12 9.00
C LEU A 631 -30.50 -20.11 8.09
N CYS A 632 -29.17 -20.22 7.99
CA CYS A 632 -28.34 -19.33 7.16
C CYS A 632 -28.57 -19.52 5.66
N ALA A 633 -29.12 -20.66 5.24
CA ALA A 633 -29.42 -20.97 3.85
C ALA A 633 -30.76 -20.38 3.35
N ILE A 634 -31.54 -19.74 4.23
CA ILE A 634 -32.85 -19.20 3.87
C ILE A 634 -32.72 -18.06 2.86
N SER A 635 -33.53 -18.16 1.82
CA SER A 635 -33.58 -17.22 0.71
C SER A 635 -34.95 -17.24 0.03
N SER A 636 -35.18 -16.27 -0.85
CA SER A 636 -36.32 -16.19 -1.76
C SER A 636 -35.82 -15.65 -3.10
N HIS A 637 -36.05 -16.37 -4.20
CA HIS A 637 -35.71 -15.93 -5.57
C HIS A 637 -34.30 -15.33 -5.72
N ALA A 638 -33.28 -16.05 -5.22
CA ALA A 638 -31.87 -15.67 -5.20
C ALA A 638 -31.47 -14.59 -4.17
N VAL A 639 -32.42 -14.02 -3.43
CA VAL A 639 -32.18 -12.96 -2.44
C VAL A 639 -32.17 -13.53 -1.03
N LYS A 640 -31.26 -13.05 -0.18
CA LYS A 640 -31.19 -13.40 1.24
C LYS A 640 -32.22 -12.63 2.06
N TYR A 641 -32.38 -13.06 3.30
CA TYR A 641 -33.26 -12.40 4.27
C TYR A 641 -32.73 -11.05 4.78
N ARG A 642 -31.44 -10.75 4.52
CA ARG A 642 -30.85 -9.42 4.74
C ARG A 642 -30.64 -8.75 3.38
N PRO A 643 -31.09 -7.50 3.20
CA PRO A 643 -30.84 -6.74 1.98
C PRO A 643 -29.36 -6.34 1.89
N SER A 644 -28.96 -5.79 0.75
CA SER A 644 -27.65 -5.13 0.62
C SER A 644 -27.51 -4.00 1.64
N PRO A 645 -26.37 -3.89 2.35
CA PRO A 645 -26.08 -2.73 3.19
C PRO A 645 -26.07 -1.41 2.41
N PHE A 646 -25.68 -1.45 1.13
CA PHE A 646 -25.56 -0.27 0.27
C PHE A 646 -26.90 0.30 -0.19
N ASN A 647 -27.99 -0.47 -0.10
CA ASN A 647 -29.35 0.04 -0.39
C ASN A 647 -29.80 1.15 0.57
N SER A 648 -29.04 1.42 1.63
CA SER A 648 -29.26 2.56 2.52
C SER A 648 -28.78 3.90 1.97
N ILE A 649 -27.99 3.90 0.89
CA ILE A 649 -27.44 5.11 0.26
C ILE A 649 -28.52 5.75 -0.63
N PRO A 650 -28.86 7.04 -0.44
CA PRO A 650 -29.85 7.73 -1.28
C PRO A 650 -29.51 7.68 -2.77
N GLY A 651 -30.48 7.29 -3.59
CA GLY A 651 -30.33 7.17 -5.06
C GLY A 651 -29.63 5.90 -5.54
N PHE A 652 -29.16 5.03 -4.63
CA PHE A 652 -28.51 3.76 -4.95
C PHE A 652 -29.34 2.55 -4.52
N HIS A 653 -29.43 1.53 -5.39
CA HIS A 653 -30.00 0.24 -5.03
C HIS A 653 -29.33 -0.87 -5.85
N CYS A 654 -28.99 -2.01 -5.22
CA CYS A 654 -28.23 -3.08 -5.88
C CYS A 654 -28.94 -3.73 -7.09
N SER A 655 -30.28 -3.70 -7.10
CA SER A 655 -31.12 -4.15 -8.23
C SER A 655 -31.50 -3.05 -9.22
N SER A 656 -31.25 -1.78 -8.90
CA SER A 656 -31.14 -0.73 -9.92
C SER A 656 -29.83 -0.98 -10.68
N PRO A 657 -29.68 -0.71 -11.99
CA PRO A 657 -28.49 -1.09 -12.77
C PRO A 657 -27.20 -0.45 -12.24
N SER A 658 -26.64 -1.08 -11.20
CA SER A 658 -25.54 -0.61 -10.38
C SER A 658 -24.54 -1.73 -10.07
N GLN A 659 -24.88 -2.99 -10.36
CA GLN A 659 -24.01 -4.16 -10.19
C GLN A 659 -23.74 -4.83 -11.53
N PRO A 660 -22.71 -4.38 -12.28
CA PRO A 660 -22.39 -4.94 -13.61
C PRO A 660 -21.81 -6.35 -13.52
N VAL A 661 -21.53 -6.98 -14.66
CA VAL A 661 -20.84 -8.28 -14.76
C VAL A 661 -19.33 -8.13 -14.78
N CYS A 662 -18.62 -9.25 -14.64
CA CYS A 662 -17.16 -9.29 -14.78
C CYS A 662 -16.75 -10.28 -15.88
N ILE A 663 -16.34 -9.75 -17.04
CA ILE A 663 -15.88 -10.53 -18.19
C ILE A 663 -14.80 -11.54 -17.82
N ALA A 664 -13.79 -11.15 -17.03
CA ALA A 664 -12.67 -12.02 -16.70
C ALA A 664 -13.13 -13.30 -15.98
N HIS A 665 -13.88 -13.12 -14.90
CA HIS A 665 -14.36 -14.22 -14.07
C HIS A 665 -15.46 -15.04 -14.75
N ASP A 666 -16.31 -14.42 -15.58
CA ASP A 666 -17.41 -15.11 -16.25
C ASP A 666 -16.94 -15.84 -17.51
N CYS A 667 -16.26 -15.15 -18.43
CA CYS A 667 -15.80 -15.71 -19.71
C CYS A 667 -14.51 -16.51 -19.56
N PHE A 668 -13.43 -15.93 -19.02
CA PHE A 668 -12.09 -16.52 -19.07
C PHE A 668 -11.83 -17.55 -17.98
N GLU A 669 -12.31 -17.27 -16.76
CA GLU A 669 -12.18 -18.18 -15.62
C GLU A 669 -13.42 -19.04 -15.36
N GLY A 670 -14.51 -18.78 -16.08
CA GLY A 670 -15.75 -19.52 -15.99
C GLY A 670 -15.97 -20.39 -17.21
N ILE A 671 -16.72 -19.86 -18.16
CA ILE A 671 -17.21 -20.57 -19.36
C ILE A 671 -16.05 -21.24 -20.09
N PHE A 672 -14.98 -20.51 -20.42
CA PHE A 672 -13.86 -21.06 -21.16
C PHE A 672 -13.11 -22.17 -20.42
N LYS A 673 -12.88 -22.04 -19.10
CA LYS A 673 -12.24 -23.07 -18.28
C LYS A 673 -13.05 -24.38 -18.24
N CYS A 674 -14.37 -24.30 -18.46
CA CYS A 674 -15.26 -25.44 -18.53
C CYS A 674 -15.33 -26.04 -19.95
N VAL A 675 -15.50 -25.18 -20.96
CA VAL A 675 -15.80 -25.58 -22.35
C VAL A 675 -14.56 -26.07 -23.11
N LEU A 676 -13.39 -25.44 -22.94
CA LEU A 676 -12.20 -25.84 -23.71
C LEU A 676 -11.71 -27.27 -23.41
N PRO A 677 -11.62 -27.73 -22.15
CA PRO A 677 -11.30 -29.13 -21.85
C PRO A 677 -12.20 -30.14 -22.60
N CYS A 678 -13.50 -29.87 -22.67
CA CYS A 678 -14.46 -30.69 -23.42
C CYS A 678 -14.12 -30.76 -24.91
N ILE A 679 -13.87 -29.60 -25.55
CA ILE A 679 -13.50 -29.53 -26.97
C ILE A 679 -12.20 -30.29 -27.23
N MET A 680 -11.17 -30.08 -26.39
CA MET A 680 -9.88 -30.76 -26.57
C MET A 680 -10.00 -32.27 -26.35
N LYS A 681 -10.81 -32.71 -25.37
CA LYS A 681 -11.08 -34.13 -25.14
C LYS A 681 -11.79 -34.76 -26.33
N TYR A 682 -12.76 -34.08 -26.92
CA TYR A 682 -13.43 -34.52 -28.15
C TYR A 682 -12.44 -34.65 -29.33
N CYS A 683 -11.63 -33.62 -29.58
CA CYS A 683 -10.65 -33.61 -30.68
C CYS A 683 -9.64 -34.77 -30.55
N ILE A 684 -9.23 -35.10 -29.33
CA ILE A 684 -8.21 -36.13 -29.06
C ILE A 684 -8.82 -37.53 -28.99
N ALA A 685 -9.91 -37.72 -28.23
CA ALA A 685 -10.42 -39.04 -27.89
C ALA A 685 -11.56 -39.52 -28.82
N THR A 686 -12.30 -38.59 -29.44
CA THR A 686 -13.42 -38.93 -30.32
C THR A 686 -13.04 -38.79 -31.79
N LYS A 687 -12.34 -37.72 -32.14
CA LYS A 687 -11.92 -37.46 -33.53
C LYS A 687 -10.52 -37.96 -33.86
N GLU A 688 -9.70 -38.20 -32.85
CA GLU A 688 -8.30 -38.65 -33.00
C GLU A 688 -7.46 -37.77 -33.94
N TRP A 689 -7.76 -36.47 -34.00
CA TRP A 689 -7.05 -35.53 -34.87
C TRP A 689 -5.59 -35.30 -34.43
N PHE A 690 -5.36 -35.33 -33.12
CA PHE A 690 -4.03 -35.18 -32.50
C PHE A 690 -4.06 -35.72 -31.06
N ASP A 691 -2.90 -35.71 -30.38
CA ASP A 691 -2.76 -36.14 -28.99
C ASP A 691 -2.40 -34.99 -28.02
N LEU A 692 -2.59 -35.23 -26.72
CA LEU A 692 -2.28 -34.24 -25.66
C LEU A 692 -0.79 -33.81 -25.64
N PRO A 693 0.20 -34.71 -25.81
CA PRO A 693 1.60 -34.31 -25.96
C PRO A 693 1.84 -33.34 -27.11
N THR A 694 1.20 -33.55 -28.26
CA THR A 694 1.28 -32.69 -29.45
C THR A 694 0.65 -31.33 -29.19
N LEU A 695 -0.55 -31.29 -28.61
CA LEU A 695 -1.20 -30.03 -28.20
C LEU A 695 -0.27 -29.22 -27.29
N ASN A 696 0.26 -29.86 -26.23
CA ASN A 696 1.14 -29.19 -25.28
C ASN A 696 2.49 -28.78 -25.89
N ARG A 697 3.01 -29.54 -26.86
CA ARG A 697 4.21 -29.16 -27.63
C ARG A 697 3.95 -27.93 -28.49
N ARG A 698 2.81 -27.87 -29.19
CA ARG A 698 2.39 -26.72 -30.01
C ARG A 698 2.24 -25.47 -29.15
N ILE A 699 1.53 -25.55 -28.01
CA ILE A 699 1.35 -24.43 -27.08
C ILE A 699 2.70 -23.88 -26.60
N ARG A 700 3.63 -24.76 -26.16
CA ARG A 700 4.96 -24.33 -25.69
C ARG A 700 5.83 -23.75 -26.79
N GLY A 701 5.74 -24.30 -28.00
CA GLY A 701 6.53 -23.89 -29.16
C GLY A 701 6.03 -22.62 -29.85
N PHE A 702 4.78 -22.20 -29.60
CA PHE A 702 4.20 -21.05 -30.25
C PHE A 702 4.86 -19.74 -29.81
N LYS A 703 5.46 -19.03 -30.78
CA LYS A 703 6.17 -17.77 -30.55
C LYS A 703 5.19 -16.62 -30.47
N CYS A 704 4.58 -16.42 -29.30
CA CYS A 704 3.74 -15.25 -29.01
C CYS A 704 4.55 -13.95 -29.23
N LYS A 705 3.96 -12.97 -29.91
CA LYS A 705 4.59 -11.69 -30.27
C LYS A 705 3.91 -10.52 -29.57
N GLY A 706 4.60 -9.38 -29.49
CA GLY A 706 4.06 -8.14 -28.90
C GLY A 706 3.60 -8.33 -27.45
N MET A 707 2.47 -7.71 -27.12
CA MET A 707 1.88 -7.80 -25.77
C MET A 707 1.45 -9.22 -25.40
N ASP A 708 1.13 -10.09 -26.38
CA ASP A 708 0.74 -11.49 -26.13
C ASP A 708 1.91 -12.32 -25.55
N ALA A 709 3.15 -11.85 -25.73
CA ALA A 709 4.34 -12.54 -25.23
C ALA A 709 4.50 -12.49 -23.70
N ARG A 710 3.83 -11.53 -23.03
CA ARG A 710 3.88 -11.35 -21.56
C ARG A 710 3.06 -12.41 -20.82
N ASP A 711 1.86 -12.70 -21.31
CA ASP A 711 0.88 -13.62 -20.71
C ASP A 711 0.59 -14.80 -21.64
N ARG A 712 1.60 -15.64 -21.87
CA ARG A 712 1.52 -16.71 -22.87
C ARG A 712 0.52 -17.80 -22.47
N PRO A 713 -0.19 -18.41 -23.43
CA PRO A 713 -1.05 -19.55 -23.17
C PRO A 713 -0.29 -20.68 -22.45
N LYS A 714 -0.90 -21.27 -21.42
CA LYS A 714 -0.29 -22.34 -20.64
C LYS A 714 -0.67 -23.72 -21.18
N PRO A 715 0.27 -24.69 -21.19
CA PRO A 715 -0.06 -26.06 -21.52
C PRO A 715 -1.05 -26.67 -20.50
N PHE A 716 -1.80 -27.65 -20.94
CA PHE A 716 -2.70 -28.43 -20.10
C PHE A 716 -1.91 -29.29 -19.11
N LYS A 717 -2.34 -29.28 -17.84
CA LYS A 717 -1.79 -30.20 -16.82
C LYS A 717 -2.36 -31.61 -16.99
N SER A 718 -3.66 -31.68 -17.26
CA SER A 718 -4.41 -32.87 -17.68
C SER A 718 -5.46 -32.42 -18.69
N ILE A 719 -6.00 -33.35 -19.48
CA ILE A 719 -7.00 -33.00 -20.50
C ILE A 719 -8.27 -32.40 -19.86
N ASP A 720 -8.65 -32.84 -18.66
CA ASP A 720 -9.85 -32.37 -17.96
C ASP A 720 -9.66 -31.01 -17.27
N LYS A 721 -8.44 -30.45 -17.24
CA LYS A 721 -8.17 -29.23 -16.47
C LYS A 721 -7.25 -28.25 -17.19
N LEU A 722 -7.85 -27.14 -17.62
CA LEU A 722 -7.12 -25.99 -18.12
C LEU A 722 -6.31 -25.30 -17.00
N SER A 723 -5.11 -24.86 -17.32
CA SER A 723 -4.27 -24.04 -16.45
C SER A 723 -4.14 -22.63 -17.02
N GLY A 724 -3.83 -21.66 -16.16
CA GLY A 724 -3.66 -20.26 -16.56
C GLY A 724 -4.53 -19.31 -15.76
N ASN A 725 -4.07 -18.06 -15.68
CA ASN A 725 -4.85 -16.93 -15.18
C ASN A 725 -5.81 -16.40 -16.27
N ALA A 726 -6.65 -15.41 -15.93
CA ALA A 726 -7.64 -14.85 -16.84
C ALA A 726 -7.05 -14.30 -18.16
N VAL A 727 -5.91 -13.60 -18.12
CA VAL A 727 -5.27 -13.02 -19.31
C VAL A 727 -4.59 -14.10 -20.17
N GLU A 728 -3.92 -15.07 -19.54
CA GLU A 728 -3.33 -16.22 -20.24
C GLU A 728 -4.42 -17.04 -20.95
N ASN A 729 -5.59 -17.18 -20.34
CA ASN A 729 -6.76 -17.83 -20.94
C ASN A 729 -7.37 -17.01 -22.09
N TRP A 730 -7.46 -15.69 -21.95
CA TRP A 730 -7.89 -14.82 -23.04
C TRP A 730 -6.98 -14.94 -24.26
N ASN A 731 -5.65 -14.99 -24.04
CA ASN A 731 -4.69 -15.24 -25.10
C ASN A 731 -4.82 -16.67 -25.67
N MET A 732 -5.15 -17.68 -24.86
CA MET A 732 -5.44 -19.02 -25.37
C MET A 732 -6.65 -19.00 -26.32
N ILE A 733 -7.76 -18.34 -25.95
CA ILE A 733 -8.96 -18.22 -26.81
C ILE A 733 -8.59 -17.63 -28.18
N ARG A 734 -7.84 -16.53 -28.20
CA ARG A 734 -7.44 -15.84 -29.44
C ARG A 734 -6.51 -16.63 -30.34
N LEU A 735 -5.52 -17.29 -29.72
CA LEU A 735 -4.37 -17.82 -30.45
C LEU A 735 -4.51 -19.31 -30.74
N LEU A 736 -5.43 -20.03 -30.11
CA LEU A 736 -5.57 -21.47 -30.30
C LEU A 736 -5.75 -21.88 -31.77
N PRO A 737 -6.57 -21.19 -32.59
CA PRO A 737 -6.65 -21.51 -34.02
C PRO A 737 -5.31 -21.37 -34.76
N LEU A 738 -4.48 -20.40 -34.39
CA LEU A 738 -3.14 -20.25 -34.96
C LEU A 738 -2.15 -21.32 -34.45
N ILE A 739 -2.42 -21.94 -33.29
CA ILE A 739 -1.55 -22.94 -32.67
C ILE A 739 -1.82 -24.35 -33.22
N ILE A 740 -3.10 -24.69 -33.37
CA ILE A 740 -3.56 -26.04 -33.73
C ILE A 740 -4.54 -26.10 -34.89
N GLY A 741 -4.90 -24.99 -35.54
CA GLY A 741 -5.90 -24.98 -36.61
C GLY A 741 -5.54 -25.90 -37.77
N ASP A 742 -4.24 -26.08 -38.05
CA ASP A 742 -3.73 -27.04 -39.05
C ASP A 742 -3.88 -28.51 -38.65
N LEU A 743 -4.18 -28.79 -37.38
CA LEU A 743 -4.47 -30.14 -36.87
C LEU A 743 -5.98 -30.46 -36.90
N ILE A 744 -6.83 -29.46 -37.12
CA ILE A 744 -8.28 -29.63 -37.22
C ILE A 744 -8.63 -30.07 -38.65
N GLN A 745 -9.09 -31.31 -38.80
CA GLN A 745 -9.32 -31.90 -40.13
C GLN A 745 -10.66 -31.48 -40.75
N ASP A 746 -11.65 -31.11 -39.93
CA ASP A 746 -12.95 -30.60 -40.37
C ASP A 746 -13.25 -29.27 -39.68
N GLN A 747 -13.13 -28.18 -40.43
CA GLN A 747 -13.39 -26.83 -39.92
C GLN A 747 -14.88 -26.59 -39.64
N ASN A 748 -15.79 -27.38 -40.24
CA ASN A 748 -17.23 -27.24 -40.05
C ASN A 748 -17.79 -28.14 -38.93
N ASP A 749 -16.93 -28.89 -38.24
CA ASP A 749 -17.32 -29.77 -37.14
C ASP A 749 -18.08 -29.00 -36.05
N GLU A 750 -19.23 -29.52 -35.61
CA GLU A 750 -20.12 -28.79 -34.70
C GLU A 750 -19.46 -28.45 -33.35
N VAL A 751 -18.57 -29.30 -32.82
CA VAL A 751 -17.87 -29.06 -31.56
C VAL A 751 -16.77 -28.02 -31.73
N TRP A 752 -16.06 -28.03 -32.86
CA TRP A 752 -15.09 -26.99 -33.19
C TRP A 752 -15.77 -25.64 -33.43
N GLN A 753 -16.94 -25.63 -34.08
CA GLN A 753 -17.74 -24.41 -34.26
C GLN A 753 -18.19 -23.80 -32.92
N VAL A 754 -18.43 -24.61 -31.87
CA VAL A 754 -18.67 -24.09 -30.51
C VAL A 754 -17.47 -23.27 -30.00
N PHE A 755 -16.24 -23.71 -30.27
CA PHE A 755 -15.02 -22.95 -29.93
C PHE A 755 -14.98 -21.61 -30.66
N LEU A 756 -15.17 -21.62 -31.98
CA LEU A 756 -15.11 -20.41 -32.81
C LEU A 756 -16.20 -19.40 -32.43
N ASN A 757 -17.43 -19.86 -32.16
CA ASN A 757 -18.49 -18.99 -31.64
C ASN A 757 -18.09 -18.37 -30.29
N LEU A 758 -17.47 -19.13 -29.37
CA LEU A 758 -17.01 -18.60 -28.08
C LEU A 758 -15.90 -17.55 -28.26
N GLN A 759 -14.97 -17.79 -29.19
CA GLN A 759 -13.92 -16.83 -29.52
C GLN A 759 -14.52 -15.52 -30.04
N GLU A 760 -15.45 -15.60 -31.00
CA GLU A 760 -16.09 -14.42 -31.57
C GLU A 760 -16.93 -13.66 -30.53
N ILE A 761 -17.65 -14.37 -29.63
CA ILE A 761 -18.31 -13.74 -28.47
C ILE A 761 -17.30 -12.95 -27.63
N VAL A 762 -16.15 -13.56 -27.32
CA VAL A 762 -15.09 -12.91 -26.55
C VAL A 762 -14.56 -11.66 -27.25
N GLU A 763 -14.44 -11.68 -28.57
CA GLU A 763 -14.02 -10.52 -29.35
C GLU A 763 -15.00 -9.34 -29.18
N TYR A 764 -16.32 -9.58 -29.26
CA TYR A 764 -17.33 -8.53 -29.08
C TYR A 764 -17.42 -8.01 -27.63
N VAL A 765 -17.45 -8.89 -26.64
CA VAL A 765 -17.62 -8.46 -25.23
C VAL A 765 -16.40 -7.69 -24.70
N CYS A 766 -15.22 -7.92 -25.31
CA CYS A 766 -13.99 -7.21 -24.98
C CYS A 766 -13.78 -5.93 -25.81
N ALA A 767 -14.70 -5.57 -26.69
CA ALA A 767 -14.56 -4.42 -27.57
C ALA A 767 -14.61 -3.09 -26.78
N PRO A 768 -13.61 -2.20 -26.94
CA PRO A 768 -13.57 -0.90 -26.27
C PRO A 768 -14.61 0.09 -26.83
N LYS A 769 -15.08 -0.16 -28.05
CA LYS A 769 -16.17 0.53 -28.74
C LYS A 769 -17.06 -0.54 -29.38
N ILE A 770 -18.38 -0.37 -29.34
CA ILE A 770 -19.32 -1.33 -29.94
C ILE A 770 -20.56 -0.63 -30.49
N SER A 771 -20.97 -1.00 -31.70
CA SER A 771 -22.19 -0.48 -32.32
C SER A 771 -23.44 -1.25 -31.90
N MET A 772 -24.61 -0.63 -32.00
CA MET A 772 -25.90 -1.30 -31.73
C MET A 772 -26.12 -2.53 -32.63
N ALA A 773 -25.64 -2.50 -33.88
CA ALA A 773 -25.70 -3.65 -34.79
C ALA A 773 -24.84 -4.82 -34.29
N GLN A 774 -23.62 -4.54 -33.82
CA GLN A 774 -22.75 -5.54 -33.21
C GLN A 774 -23.36 -6.10 -31.91
N VAL A 775 -24.02 -5.28 -31.10
CA VAL A 775 -24.74 -5.74 -29.89
C VAL A 775 -25.87 -6.70 -30.28
N ALA A 776 -26.66 -6.38 -31.30
CA ALA A 776 -27.73 -7.26 -31.79
C ALA A 776 -27.17 -8.60 -32.30
N TYR A 777 -26.08 -8.57 -33.05
CA TYR A 777 -25.40 -9.78 -33.53
C TYR A 777 -24.84 -10.61 -32.36
N LEU A 778 -24.21 -9.97 -31.37
CA LEU A 778 -23.74 -10.64 -30.15
C LEU A 778 -24.87 -11.38 -29.43
N LYS A 779 -26.08 -10.79 -29.30
CA LYS A 779 -27.25 -11.47 -28.71
C LYS A 779 -27.57 -12.77 -29.46
N GLN A 780 -27.59 -12.73 -30.79
CA GLN A 780 -27.82 -13.92 -31.62
C GLN A 780 -26.72 -14.97 -31.48
N LEU A 781 -25.46 -14.53 -31.46
CA LEU A 781 -24.30 -15.41 -31.33
C LEU A 781 -24.28 -16.13 -29.97
N VAL A 782 -24.60 -15.43 -28.88
CA VAL A 782 -24.70 -16.04 -27.54
C VAL A 782 -25.85 -17.05 -27.47
N MET A 783 -27.01 -16.75 -28.06
CA MET A 783 -28.12 -17.72 -28.13
C MET A 783 -27.71 -18.97 -28.91
N LYS A 784 -27.07 -18.81 -30.07
CA LYS A 784 -26.55 -19.93 -30.88
C LYS A 784 -25.54 -20.76 -30.08
N PHE A 785 -24.61 -20.12 -29.37
CA PHE A 785 -23.63 -20.80 -28.53
C PHE A 785 -24.27 -21.61 -27.40
N ALA A 786 -25.20 -21.01 -26.63
CA ALA A 786 -25.90 -21.69 -25.54
C ALA A 786 -26.71 -22.91 -26.04
N ASN A 787 -27.42 -22.74 -27.16
CA ASN A 787 -28.18 -23.83 -27.78
C ASN A 787 -27.29 -24.95 -28.33
N SER A 788 -26.10 -24.60 -28.85
CA SER A 788 -25.14 -25.60 -29.33
C SER A 788 -24.59 -26.44 -28.18
N LEU A 789 -24.28 -25.84 -27.02
CA LEU A 789 -23.90 -26.58 -25.81
C LEU A 789 -24.99 -27.55 -25.38
N LYS A 790 -26.26 -27.14 -25.45
CA LYS A 790 -27.40 -28.01 -25.11
C LYS A 790 -27.62 -29.13 -26.12
N LYS A 791 -27.51 -28.85 -27.41
CA LYS A 791 -27.64 -29.83 -28.49
C LYS A 791 -26.56 -30.91 -28.40
N LEU A 792 -25.37 -30.52 -27.97
CA LEU A 792 -24.17 -31.36 -27.87
C LEU A 792 -23.84 -31.75 -26.42
N ASP A 793 -24.85 -31.90 -25.55
CA ASP A 793 -24.70 -32.11 -24.11
C ASP A 793 -23.79 -33.31 -23.76
N ASP A 794 -23.82 -34.37 -24.58
CA ASP A 794 -22.94 -35.54 -24.44
C ASP A 794 -21.44 -35.20 -24.46
N TYR A 795 -21.06 -34.14 -25.19
CA TYR A 795 -19.68 -33.66 -25.27
C TYR A 795 -19.40 -32.51 -24.31
N PHE A 796 -20.43 -31.84 -23.81
CA PHE A 796 -20.34 -30.68 -22.91
C PHE A 796 -21.01 -30.93 -21.56
N PRO A 797 -20.76 -32.07 -20.89
CA PRO A 797 -21.36 -32.33 -19.59
C PRO A 797 -20.92 -31.24 -18.62
N ASP A 798 -21.85 -30.79 -17.79
CA ASP A 798 -21.63 -29.75 -16.77
C ASP A 798 -21.20 -28.37 -17.32
N CYS A 799 -21.33 -28.09 -18.62
CA CYS A 799 -21.00 -26.78 -19.22
C CYS A 799 -22.16 -25.77 -19.16
N ILE A 800 -23.39 -26.22 -18.91
CA ILE A 800 -24.56 -25.36 -18.70
C ILE A 800 -24.53 -24.82 -17.27
N ILE A 801 -23.68 -23.82 -17.05
CA ILE A 801 -23.40 -23.25 -15.73
C ILE A 801 -24.06 -21.87 -15.54
N PRO A 802 -24.28 -21.41 -14.31
CA PRO A 802 -24.77 -20.07 -14.00
C PRO A 802 -24.07 -18.91 -14.73
N LYS A 803 -22.76 -19.02 -14.98
CA LYS A 803 -21.99 -18.02 -15.73
C LYS A 803 -22.38 -17.96 -17.21
N LEU A 804 -22.79 -19.08 -17.81
CA LEU A 804 -23.36 -19.09 -19.16
C LEU A 804 -24.65 -18.27 -19.21
N HIS A 805 -25.51 -18.41 -18.20
CA HIS A 805 -26.72 -17.58 -18.12
C HIS A 805 -26.39 -16.09 -17.97
N PHE A 806 -25.34 -15.71 -17.22
CA PHE A 806 -24.90 -14.32 -17.18
C PHE A 806 -24.48 -13.83 -18.56
N LEU A 807 -23.76 -14.63 -19.34
CA LEU A 807 -23.40 -14.31 -20.72
C LEU A 807 -24.64 -14.03 -21.60
N CYS A 808 -25.76 -14.74 -21.39
CA CYS A 808 -27.02 -14.46 -22.09
C CYS A 808 -27.56 -13.05 -21.85
N HIS A 809 -27.23 -12.43 -20.72
CA HIS A 809 -27.59 -11.03 -20.42
C HIS A 809 -26.60 -10.00 -21.02
N TYR A 810 -25.45 -10.41 -21.55
CA TYR A 810 -24.38 -9.45 -21.89
C TYR A 810 -24.79 -8.41 -22.93
N GLY A 811 -25.61 -8.80 -23.92
CA GLY A 811 -26.13 -7.85 -24.89
C GLY A 811 -26.95 -6.74 -24.23
N ASP A 812 -27.90 -7.09 -23.36
CA ASP A 812 -28.72 -6.12 -22.63
C ASP A 812 -27.88 -5.32 -21.61
N LEU A 813 -26.88 -5.96 -21.00
CA LEU A 813 -25.97 -5.29 -20.08
C LEU A 813 -25.06 -4.28 -20.80
N ILE A 814 -24.72 -4.48 -22.08
CA ILE A 814 -24.03 -3.47 -22.89
C ILE A 814 -24.95 -2.28 -23.17
N ASP A 815 -26.24 -2.51 -23.40
CA ASP A 815 -27.22 -1.43 -23.55
C ASP A 815 -27.32 -0.58 -22.27
N ILE A 816 -27.38 -1.26 -21.11
CA ILE A 816 -27.47 -0.67 -19.77
C ILE A 816 -26.19 0.06 -19.36
N TYR A 817 -25.03 -0.58 -19.50
CA TYR A 817 -23.77 -0.13 -18.92
C TYR A 817 -22.74 0.38 -19.93
N GLY A 818 -23.03 0.38 -21.24
CA GLY A 818 -21.99 0.61 -22.26
C GLY A 818 -21.03 -0.58 -22.42
N PRO A 819 -19.89 -0.40 -23.11
CA PRO A 819 -18.96 -1.49 -23.37
C PRO A 819 -18.42 -2.10 -22.07
N LEU A 820 -18.72 -3.37 -21.81
CA LEU A 820 -18.46 -4.02 -20.53
C LEU A 820 -16.96 -4.13 -20.17
N ILE A 821 -16.07 -4.05 -21.16
CA ILE A 821 -14.62 -4.00 -20.94
C ILE A 821 -14.19 -2.75 -20.14
N ARG A 822 -15.01 -1.69 -20.12
CA ARG A 822 -14.78 -0.49 -19.31
C ARG A 822 -15.04 -0.73 -17.81
N LEU A 823 -15.63 -1.88 -17.45
CA LEU A 823 -15.95 -2.29 -16.08
C LEU A 823 -15.12 -3.51 -15.63
N PHE A 824 -14.00 -3.76 -16.31
CA PHE A 824 -13.14 -4.92 -16.12
C PHE A 824 -12.38 -4.88 -14.78
N THR A 825 -12.37 -6.00 -14.04
CA THR A 825 -11.90 -6.02 -12.63
C THR A 825 -10.43 -6.41 -12.43
N LEU A 826 -9.70 -6.84 -13.47
CA LEU A 826 -8.33 -7.33 -13.29
C LEU A 826 -7.32 -6.25 -12.84
N ARG A 827 -7.64 -4.96 -13.02
CA ARG A 827 -6.78 -3.87 -12.53
C ARG A 827 -6.76 -3.80 -11.00
N PHE A 828 -7.84 -4.19 -10.32
CA PHE A 828 -7.88 -4.29 -8.86
C PHE A 828 -7.03 -5.46 -8.36
N GLU A 829 -6.96 -6.56 -9.09
CA GLU A 829 -6.00 -7.64 -8.79
C GLU A 829 -4.54 -7.16 -8.86
N SER A 830 -4.25 -6.20 -9.74
CA SER A 830 -2.92 -5.58 -9.82
C SER A 830 -2.61 -4.74 -8.57
N VAL A 831 -3.61 -4.08 -7.97
CA VAL A 831 -3.46 -3.39 -6.67
C VAL A 831 -3.06 -4.38 -5.57
N HIS A 832 -3.56 -5.62 -5.61
CA HIS A 832 -3.20 -6.65 -4.62
C HIS A 832 -1.71 -7.00 -4.59
N MET A 833 -0.98 -6.79 -5.70
CA MET A 833 0.46 -7.00 -5.73
C MET A 833 1.20 -6.07 -4.76
N PHE A 834 0.71 -4.84 -4.59
CA PHE A 834 1.24 -3.91 -3.61
C PHE A 834 1.12 -4.47 -2.18
N PHE A 835 -0.08 -4.91 -1.78
CA PHE A 835 -0.27 -5.48 -0.45
C PHE A 835 0.55 -6.74 -0.23
N LYS A 836 0.60 -7.64 -1.22
CA LYS A 836 1.44 -8.84 -1.16
C LYS A 836 2.92 -8.47 -0.96
N ALA A 837 3.40 -7.40 -1.60
CA ALA A 837 4.75 -6.88 -1.38
C ALA A 837 4.94 -6.32 0.04
N VAL A 838 3.98 -5.52 0.53
CA VAL A 838 4.00 -4.99 1.91
C VAL A 838 4.12 -6.13 2.92
N ILE A 839 3.33 -7.19 2.79
CA ILE A 839 3.36 -8.33 3.73
C ILE A 839 4.70 -9.07 3.64
N LYS A 840 5.14 -9.38 2.42
CA LYS A 840 6.40 -10.10 2.16
C LYS A 840 7.61 -9.34 2.74
N ASN A 841 7.63 -8.02 2.58
CA ASN A 841 8.75 -7.19 2.99
C ASN A 841 8.71 -6.84 4.48
N SER A 842 7.55 -6.44 5.00
CA SER A 842 7.40 -6.01 6.41
C SER A 842 7.58 -7.15 7.40
N LYS A 843 7.16 -8.38 7.04
CA LYS A 843 7.14 -9.55 7.94
C LYS A 843 6.43 -9.29 9.28
N ASN A 844 5.50 -8.32 9.30
CA ASN A 844 4.68 -7.98 10.47
C ASN A 844 3.26 -8.51 10.29
N TYR A 845 2.87 -9.48 11.12
CA TYR A 845 1.59 -10.19 11.01
C TYR A 845 0.63 -9.94 12.19
N ILE A 846 0.92 -8.99 13.08
CA ILE A 846 0.10 -8.73 14.27
C ILE A 846 -1.21 -8.04 13.88
N ASN A 847 -1.12 -6.90 13.21
CA ASN A 847 -2.26 -6.16 12.66
C ASN A 847 -1.98 -5.83 11.20
N ILE A 848 -2.33 -6.79 10.35
CA ILE A 848 -1.93 -6.80 8.96
C ILE A 848 -2.70 -5.76 8.13
N THR A 849 -4.00 -5.59 8.41
CA THR A 849 -4.85 -4.60 7.75
C THR A 849 -4.40 -3.18 8.10
N LYS A 850 -3.98 -2.92 9.36
CA LYS A 850 -3.33 -1.66 9.73
C LYS A 850 -2.07 -1.38 8.94
N THR A 851 -1.16 -2.35 8.91
CA THR A 851 0.13 -2.21 8.24
C THR A 851 -0.05 -1.93 6.75
N MET A 852 -0.97 -2.66 6.10
CA MET A 852 -1.31 -2.45 4.69
C MET A 852 -1.94 -1.08 4.44
N ALA A 853 -2.91 -0.65 5.26
CA ALA A 853 -3.57 0.65 5.12
C ALA A 853 -2.57 1.79 5.29
N GLN A 854 -1.71 1.74 6.33
CA GLN A 854 -0.70 2.76 6.58
C GLN A 854 0.32 2.84 5.44
N LYS A 855 0.84 1.71 4.98
CA LYS A 855 1.80 1.66 3.87
C LYS A 855 1.18 2.15 2.57
N TYR A 856 -0.08 1.82 2.31
CA TYR A 856 -0.80 2.35 1.16
C TYR A 856 -0.95 3.88 1.25
N MET A 857 -1.30 4.42 2.41
CA MET A 857 -1.45 5.86 2.55
C MET A 857 -0.13 6.63 2.45
N LEU A 858 1.00 6.01 2.80
CA LEU A 858 2.33 6.56 2.50
C LEU A 858 2.61 6.56 0.99
N ARG A 859 2.24 5.50 0.26
CA ARG A 859 2.32 5.46 -1.21
C ARG A 859 1.44 6.53 -1.85
N PHE A 860 0.21 6.67 -1.41
CA PHE A 860 -0.72 7.71 -1.85
C PHE A 860 -0.12 9.11 -1.65
N ALA A 861 0.42 9.37 -0.45
CA ALA A 861 1.08 10.65 -0.16
C ALA A 861 2.26 10.89 -1.10
N SER A 862 3.09 9.86 -1.36
CA SER A 862 4.25 9.96 -2.27
C SER A 862 3.84 10.32 -3.70
N HIS A 863 2.85 9.60 -4.24
CA HIS A 863 2.38 9.80 -5.61
C HIS A 863 1.67 11.15 -5.79
N ASN A 864 0.92 11.62 -4.79
CA ASN A 864 0.28 12.93 -4.82
C ASN A 864 1.22 14.09 -4.43
N SER A 865 2.47 13.78 -4.06
CA SER A 865 3.56 14.77 -3.88
C SER A 865 4.48 14.84 -5.10
N SER A 866 4.19 14.04 -6.12
CA SER A 866 4.96 13.86 -7.36
C SER A 866 4.01 13.98 -8.56
N ASP A 867 4.54 13.80 -9.78
CA ASP A 867 3.68 13.72 -10.96
C ASP A 867 2.92 12.38 -10.99
N LEU A 868 1.59 12.48 -10.84
CA LEU A 868 0.67 11.33 -10.83
C LEU A 868 0.43 10.77 -12.25
N PHE A 869 0.69 11.56 -13.28
CA PHE A 869 0.47 11.20 -14.67
C PHE A 869 1.81 11.09 -15.39
N PRO A 870 2.39 9.88 -15.54
CA PRO A 870 3.63 9.73 -16.30
C PRO A 870 3.42 10.20 -17.74
N ALA A 871 4.53 10.50 -18.42
CA ALA A 871 4.55 10.89 -19.83
C ALA A 871 3.68 9.95 -20.68
N GLU A 872 2.79 10.54 -21.48
CA GLU A 872 1.87 9.78 -22.33
C GLU A 872 2.63 9.04 -23.43
N VAL A 873 3.75 9.59 -23.87
CA VAL A 873 4.65 9.00 -24.86
C VAL A 873 5.95 8.59 -24.16
N VAL A 874 6.30 7.31 -24.28
CA VAL A 874 7.52 6.73 -23.71
C VAL A 874 8.27 5.97 -24.80
N TYR A 875 9.54 6.30 -24.99
CA TYR A 875 10.44 5.64 -25.92
C TYR A 875 11.87 5.65 -25.35
N ASP A 876 12.76 4.89 -25.97
CA ASP A 876 14.20 4.96 -25.69
C ASP A 876 14.85 5.95 -26.67
N PRO A 877 15.31 7.13 -26.23
CA PRO A 877 15.97 8.11 -27.10
C PRO A 877 17.20 7.55 -27.81
N ALA A 878 17.89 6.56 -27.22
CA ALA A 878 19.04 5.92 -27.87
C ALA A 878 18.64 5.06 -29.08
N SER A 879 17.35 4.72 -29.20
CA SER A 879 16.79 3.94 -30.32
C SER A 879 16.27 4.80 -31.48
N SER A 880 16.29 6.14 -31.34
CA SER A 880 15.83 7.05 -32.38
C SER A 880 16.87 7.26 -33.47
N ARG A 881 16.41 7.58 -34.68
CA ARG A 881 17.27 7.83 -35.84
C ARG A 881 16.75 9.02 -36.63
N CYS A 882 17.67 9.80 -37.19
CA CYS A 882 17.33 10.86 -38.14
C CYS A 882 16.69 10.26 -39.41
N ILE A 883 15.73 10.98 -39.97
CA ILE A 883 15.06 10.56 -41.20
C ILE A 883 15.91 10.97 -42.40
N ASN A 884 16.29 10.00 -43.22
CA ASN A 884 16.91 10.26 -44.51
C ASN A 884 15.90 10.00 -45.64
N LEU A 885 15.26 11.05 -46.16
CA LEU A 885 14.28 10.93 -47.25
C LEU A 885 14.87 10.35 -48.54
N MET A 886 16.18 10.48 -48.78
CA MET A 886 16.83 9.88 -49.97
C MET A 886 16.80 8.35 -49.91
N SER A 887 16.72 7.77 -48.71
CA SER A 887 16.61 6.33 -48.53
C SER A 887 15.18 5.79 -48.67
N PHE A 888 14.17 6.67 -48.72
CA PHE A 888 12.79 6.26 -48.84
C PHE A 888 12.46 5.98 -50.33
N PRO A 889 11.81 4.84 -50.65
CA PRO A 889 11.20 4.65 -51.97
C PRO A 889 10.19 5.75 -52.29
N ASP A 890 9.98 6.04 -53.57
CA ASP A 890 9.11 7.14 -54.00
C ASP A 890 7.66 6.97 -53.51
N GLU A 891 7.18 5.73 -53.42
CA GLU A 891 5.87 5.41 -52.83
C GLU A 891 5.73 5.90 -51.38
N LYS A 892 6.80 5.84 -50.58
CA LYS A 892 6.81 6.36 -49.20
C LYS A 892 6.84 7.88 -49.18
N LYS A 893 7.60 8.50 -50.10
CA LYS A 893 7.66 9.96 -50.21
C LYS A 893 6.31 10.55 -50.59
N CYS A 894 5.58 9.91 -51.51
CA CYS A 894 4.25 10.33 -51.93
C CYS A 894 3.20 10.27 -50.81
N ALA A 895 3.45 9.51 -49.74
CA ALA A 895 2.56 9.41 -48.59
C ALA A 895 2.82 10.49 -47.52
N LEU A 896 3.94 11.23 -47.64
CA LEU A 896 4.28 12.33 -46.74
C LEU A 896 3.66 13.63 -47.26
N PRO A 897 3.25 14.56 -46.38
CA PRO A 897 2.80 15.89 -46.78
C PRO A 897 3.86 16.66 -47.57
N ASP A 898 3.45 17.52 -48.51
CA ASP A 898 4.37 18.32 -49.32
C ASP A 898 5.32 19.21 -48.49
N ASN A 899 4.87 19.64 -47.30
CA ASN A 899 5.63 20.45 -46.35
C ASN A 899 6.39 19.62 -45.28
N PHE A 900 6.54 18.31 -45.48
CA PHE A 900 7.23 17.44 -44.52
C PHE A 900 8.71 17.79 -44.42
N ASN A 901 9.13 18.29 -43.25
CA ASN A 901 10.54 18.55 -42.96
C ASN A 901 11.12 17.44 -42.08
N PRO A 902 12.04 16.59 -42.60
CA PRO A 902 12.61 15.47 -41.85
C PRO A 902 13.41 15.89 -40.62
N ALA A 903 13.88 17.15 -40.54
CA ALA A 903 14.59 17.66 -39.37
C ALA A 903 13.71 17.82 -38.12
N ASN A 904 12.38 17.86 -38.30
CA ASN A 904 11.42 18.03 -37.20
C ASN A 904 10.96 16.69 -36.61
N TYR A 905 11.46 15.57 -37.13
CA TYR A 905 10.98 14.25 -36.77
C TYR A 905 12.13 13.29 -36.48
N GLU A 906 11.87 12.39 -35.53
CA GLU A 906 12.70 11.22 -35.27
C GLU A 906 11.96 9.95 -35.72
N ALA A 907 12.69 9.03 -36.35
CA ALA A 907 12.17 7.71 -36.66
C ALA A 907 12.48 6.71 -35.53
N LEU A 908 11.48 5.90 -35.19
CA LEU A 908 11.54 4.92 -34.11
C LEU A 908 11.13 3.53 -34.63
N ASN A 909 11.59 2.49 -33.93
CA ASN A 909 11.16 1.11 -34.18
C ASN A 909 10.09 0.63 -33.19
N VAL A 910 10.08 1.20 -31.99
CA VAL A 910 9.15 0.90 -30.90
C VAL A 910 8.83 2.20 -30.16
N ILE A 911 7.56 2.42 -29.85
CA ILE A 911 7.10 3.53 -29.01
C ILE A 911 5.96 3.04 -28.12
N ARG A 912 5.80 3.63 -26.94
CA ARG A 912 4.63 3.40 -26.09
C ARG A 912 3.82 4.68 -25.99
N VAL A 913 2.57 4.62 -26.41
CA VAL A 913 1.61 5.74 -26.32
C VAL A 913 0.48 5.32 -25.40
N LYS A 914 0.23 6.10 -24.34
CA LYS A 914 -0.81 5.85 -23.32
C LYS A 914 -0.77 4.43 -22.74
N GLY A 915 0.42 3.88 -22.60
CA GLY A 915 0.65 2.52 -22.09
C GLY A 915 0.64 1.40 -23.14
N THR A 916 0.22 1.68 -24.38
CA THR A 916 0.15 0.72 -25.48
C THR A 916 1.41 0.77 -26.32
N GLU A 917 2.01 -0.40 -26.58
CA GLU A 917 3.28 -0.52 -27.30
C GLU A 917 3.04 -0.73 -28.80
N TYR A 918 3.51 0.21 -29.61
CA TYR A 918 3.50 0.15 -31.07
C TYR A 918 4.89 -0.20 -31.58
N LYS A 919 4.96 -1.05 -32.60
CA LYS A 919 6.21 -1.57 -33.13
C LYS A 919 6.15 -1.73 -34.64
N VAL A 920 7.24 -1.43 -35.32
CA VAL A 920 7.41 -1.69 -36.76
C VAL A 920 7.12 -3.17 -37.07
N GLY A 921 6.30 -3.39 -38.09
CA GLY A 921 5.77 -4.69 -38.52
C GLY A 921 4.44 -5.09 -37.87
N PHE A 922 3.94 -4.36 -36.86
CA PHE A 922 2.59 -4.58 -36.33
C PHE A 922 1.54 -3.93 -37.23
N TYR A 923 0.30 -4.40 -37.11
CA TYR A 923 -0.85 -3.93 -37.85
C TYR A 923 -1.71 -3.02 -36.99
N VAL A 924 -2.14 -1.90 -37.54
CA VAL A 924 -3.12 -0.99 -36.92
C VAL A 924 -4.38 -0.91 -37.76
N ALA A 925 -5.53 -0.74 -37.10
CA ALA A 925 -6.81 -0.63 -37.79
C ALA A 925 -6.95 0.75 -38.44
N LEU A 926 -7.37 0.78 -39.71
CA LEU A 926 -7.59 2.00 -40.47
C LEU A 926 -9.09 2.22 -40.68
N SER A 927 -9.52 3.47 -40.82
CA SER A 927 -10.90 3.80 -41.15
C SER A 927 -11.28 3.20 -42.51
N SER A 928 -12.32 2.37 -42.53
CA SER A 928 -12.82 1.72 -43.76
C SER A 928 -13.98 2.49 -44.39
N SER A 929 -14.17 2.32 -45.71
CA SER A 929 -15.42 2.75 -46.38
C SER A 929 -16.51 1.70 -46.14
N MET A 930 -17.74 2.18 -45.92
CA MET A 930 -19.00 1.49 -45.52
C MET A 930 -19.38 0.13 -46.16
N LEU A 931 -18.66 -0.36 -47.18
CA LEU A 931 -19.07 -1.51 -48.01
C LEU A 931 -18.05 -2.65 -48.07
N SER A 932 -16.99 -2.60 -47.26
CA SER A 932 -15.92 -3.60 -47.26
C SER A 932 -16.28 -4.83 -46.41
N THR A 933 -16.22 -6.03 -46.99
CA THR A 933 -16.33 -7.31 -46.25
C THR A 933 -15.02 -7.70 -45.55
N SER A 934 -13.94 -6.94 -45.78
CA SER A 934 -12.62 -7.12 -45.17
C SER A 934 -12.29 -5.94 -44.24
N LEU A 935 -11.39 -6.17 -43.29
CA LEU A 935 -10.85 -5.12 -42.42
C LEU A 935 -9.71 -4.38 -43.14
N GLN A 936 -9.81 -3.05 -43.19
CA GLN A 936 -8.73 -2.21 -43.69
C GLN A 936 -7.68 -2.03 -42.59
N MET A 937 -6.45 -2.49 -42.86
CA MET A 937 -5.37 -2.46 -41.88
C MET A 937 -4.13 -1.77 -42.46
N GLY A 938 -3.25 -1.28 -41.60
CA GLY A 938 -1.97 -0.68 -41.97
C GLY A 938 -0.82 -1.42 -41.28
N LYS A 939 0.10 -2.00 -42.04
CA LYS A 939 1.36 -2.53 -41.48
C LYS A 939 2.30 -1.36 -41.20
N ILE A 940 2.63 -1.15 -39.93
CA ILE A 940 3.57 -0.10 -39.51
C ILE A 940 4.93 -0.37 -40.15
N ASP A 941 5.36 0.53 -41.01
CA ASP A 941 6.69 0.49 -41.62
C ASP A 941 7.67 1.40 -40.87
N THR A 942 7.23 2.62 -40.55
CA THR A 942 8.03 3.59 -39.81
C THR A 942 7.15 4.31 -38.78
N ILE A 943 7.69 4.50 -37.58
CA ILE A 943 7.07 5.31 -36.53
C ILE A 943 7.80 6.66 -36.51
N LEU A 944 7.05 7.75 -36.57
CA LEU A 944 7.56 9.12 -36.61
C LEU A 944 7.12 9.85 -35.34
N LEU A 945 8.07 10.47 -34.64
CA LEU A 945 7.82 11.32 -33.48
C LEU A 945 8.25 12.74 -33.83
N ASP A 946 7.35 13.71 -33.73
CA ASP A 946 7.70 15.11 -33.96
C ASP A 946 8.32 15.77 -32.71
N SER A 947 8.87 16.98 -32.88
CA SER A 947 9.45 17.78 -31.78
C SER A 947 8.44 18.15 -30.67
N SER A 948 7.15 17.99 -30.92
CA SER A 948 6.04 18.27 -29.98
C SER A 948 5.51 16.98 -29.32
N ASN A 949 6.18 15.84 -29.52
CA ASN A 949 5.78 14.51 -29.06
C ASN A 949 4.48 13.94 -29.68
N HIS A 950 4.04 14.43 -30.84
CA HIS A 950 2.97 13.76 -31.58
C HIS A 950 3.51 12.55 -32.32
N VAL A 951 2.75 11.45 -32.26
CA VAL A 951 3.13 10.17 -32.87
C VAL A 951 2.35 9.96 -34.15
N GLN A 952 3.10 9.67 -35.23
CA GLN A 952 2.55 9.34 -36.54
C GLN A 952 3.10 8.01 -37.03
N PHE A 953 2.31 7.30 -37.81
CA PHE A 953 2.66 6.00 -38.39
C PHE A 953 2.64 6.10 -39.91
N LEU A 954 3.79 5.82 -40.53
CA LEU A 954 3.84 5.52 -41.95
C LEU A 954 3.52 4.04 -42.11
N VAL A 955 2.38 3.73 -42.73
CA VAL A 955 1.84 2.38 -42.84
C VAL A 955 1.70 1.96 -44.30
N LYS A 956 1.95 0.68 -44.59
CA LYS A 956 1.54 0.04 -45.86
C LYS A 956 0.11 -0.46 -45.71
N SER A 957 -0.83 0.07 -46.50
CA SER A 957 -2.22 -0.37 -46.46
C SER A 957 -2.37 -1.81 -46.95
N VAL A 958 -3.22 -2.58 -46.27
CA VAL A 958 -3.53 -3.98 -46.59
C VAL A 958 -5.00 -4.28 -46.26
N GLU A 959 -5.49 -5.40 -46.77
CA GLU A 959 -6.79 -5.94 -46.39
C GLU A 959 -6.63 -7.22 -45.58
N ALA A 960 -7.43 -7.35 -44.52
CA ALA A 960 -7.48 -8.54 -43.69
C ALA A 960 -8.86 -9.19 -43.83
N PHE A 961 -8.90 -10.39 -44.41
CA PHE A 961 -10.12 -11.16 -44.65
C PHE A 961 -10.34 -12.15 -43.52
N ASN A 962 -11.57 -12.21 -42.99
CA ASN A 962 -11.93 -13.22 -42.00
C ASN A 962 -11.84 -14.61 -42.65
N SER A 963 -11.04 -15.52 -42.07
CA SER A 963 -10.90 -16.88 -42.60
C SER A 963 -12.11 -17.76 -42.25
N PHE A 964 -12.96 -17.32 -41.31
CA PHE A 964 -13.96 -18.12 -40.62
C PHE A 964 -13.37 -19.28 -39.78
N GLU A 965 -12.05 -19.29 -39.60
CA GLU A 965 -11.31 -20.26 -38.78
C GLU A 965 -10.73 -19.61 -37.51
N GLY A 966 -11.25 -18.44 -37.10
CA GLY A 966 -10.81 -17.75 -35.87
C GLY A 966 -9.54 -16.90 -36.03
N TYR A 967 -9.18 -16.53 -37.26
CA TYR A 967 -8.12 -15.56 -37.56
C TYR A 967 -8.43 -14.82 -38.86
N TYR A 968 -7.64 -13.79 -39.17
CA TYR A 968 -7.77 -13.04 -40.41
C TYR A 968 -6.53 -13.25 -41.26
N VAL A 969 -6.72 -13.49 -42.56
CA VAL A 969 -5.64 -13.61 -43.52
C VAL A 969 -5.37 -12.24 -44.13
N VAL A 970 -4.13 -11.78 -44.03
CA VAL A 970 -3.68 -10.52 -44.60
C VAL A 970 -3.35 -10.73 -46.07
N SER A 971 -3.99 -9.95 -46.94
CA SER A 971 -3.64 -9.83 -48.35
C SER A 971 -3.02 -8.47 -48.60
N GLU A 972 -1.89 -8.46 -49.29
CA GLU A 972 -1.34 -7.20 -49.81
C GLU A 972 -2.32 -6.62 -50.83
N THR A 973 -2.72 -5.37 -50.64
CA THR A 973 -3.44 -4.63 -51.66
C THR A 973 -2.46 -3.91 -52.56
N LYS A 974 -2.90 -3.48 -53.75
CA LYS A 974 -2.12 -2.54 -54.59
C LYS A 974 -2.03 -1.13 -53.98
N ALA A 975 -2.60 -0.90 -52.79
CA ALA A 975 -2.64 0.40 -52.16
C ALA A 975 -1.27 0.78 -51.60
N GLY A 976 -0.88 2.04 -51.82
CA GLY A 976 0.41 2.58 -51.39
C GLY A 976 0.52 2.83 -49.89
N PHE A 977 1.59 3.54 -49.51
CA PHE A 977 1.79 3.98 -48.13
C PHE A 977 0.82 5.09 -47.75
N LYS A 978 0.49 5.18 -46.46
CA LYS A 978 -0.28 6.29 -45.86
C LYS A 978 0.40 6.76 -44.58
N LEU A 979 0.41 8.06 -44.35
CA LEU A 979 0.80 8.65 -43.07
C LEU A 979 -0.46 8.87 -42.23
N ILE A 980 -0.49 8.36 -41.00
CA ILE A 980 -1.67 8.38 -40.13
C ILE A 980 -1.26 8.81 -38.73
N ARG A 981 -2.01 9.72 -38.11
CA ARG A 981 -1.77 10.13 -36.72
C ARG A 981 -2.28 9.07 -35.75
N HIS A 982 -1.65 8.94 -34.58
CA HIS A 982 -2.11 8.00 -33.56
C HIS A 982 -3.59 8.23 -33.17
N GLU A 983 -4.04 9.48 -33.15
CA GLU A 983 -5.41 9.87 -32.80
C GLU A 983 -6.45 9.50 -33.89
N GLU A 984 -6.00 9.22 -35.11
CA GLU A 984 -6.85 8.86 -36.25
C GLU A 984 -7.08 7.35 -36.39
N LEU A 985 -6.43 6.54 -35.54
CA LEU A 985 -6.63 5.09 -35.55
C LEU A 985 -8.06 4.74 -35.12
N THR A 986 -8.73 3.87 -35.89
CA THR A 986 -10.06 3.33 -35.53
C THR A 986 -10.01 2.64 -34.18
N ASP A 987 -8.94 1.88 -33.97
CA ASP A 987 -8.66 1.12 -32.76
C ASP A 987 -7.24 1.36 -32.27
N TYR A 988 -7.09 1.46 -30.94
CA TYR A 988 -5.82 1.78 -30.31
C TYR A 988 -4.89 0.57 -30.17
N TYR A 989 -5.36 -0.66 -30.41
CA TYR A 989 -4.59 -1.86 -30.11
C TYR A 989 -3.84 -2.37 -31.35
N PRO A 990 -2.49 -2.30 -31.39
CA PRO A 990 -1.74 -2.83 -32.51
C PRO A 990 -1.66 -4.36 -32.45
N LEU A 991 -1.80 -5.01 -33.61
CA LEU A 991 -1.85 -6.46 -33.76
C LEU A 991 -0.54 -7.01 -34.33
N PRO A 992 0.12 -7.97 -33.67
CA PRO A 992 1.20 -8.72 -34.30
C PRO A 992 0.66 -9.68 -35.36
N SER A 993 1.46 -9.95 -36.40
CA SER A 993 1.17 -11.00 -37.37
C SER A 993 1.90 -12.31 -37.09
N TYR A 994 1.29 -13.40 -37.56
CA TYR A 994 1.79 -14.77 -37.51
C TYR A 994 1.82 -15.34 -38.92
N VAL A 995 2.65 -16.35 -39.18
CA VAL A 995 2.72 -16.98 -40.51
C VAL A 995 2.16 -18.39 -40.39
N LEU A 996 1.10 -18.68 -41.14
CA LEU A 996 0.45 -19.98 -41.22
C LEU A 996 0.43 -20.43 -42.68
N GLN A 997 1.05 -21.58 -42.98
CA GLN A 997 1.14 -22.13 -44.34
C GLN A 997 1.63 -21.11 -45.40
N GLY A 998 2.59 -20.27 -45.02
CA GLY A 998 3.16 -19.24 -45.91
C GLY A 998 2.32 -17.96 -46.05
N LYS A 999 1.13 -17.89 -45.45
CA LYS A 999 0.27 -16.70 -45.41
C LYS A 999 0.47 -15.92 -44.12
N GLU A 1000 0.43 -14.60 -44.21
CA GLU A 1000 0.46 -13.73 -43.03
C GLU A 1000 -0.95 -13.60 -42.45
N CYS A 1001 -1.09 -13.86 -41.17
CA CYS A 1001 -2.36 -13.88 -40.45
C CYS A 1001 -2.30 -13.00 -39.20
N ILE A 1002 -3.44 -12.43 -38.81
CA ILE A 1002 -3.61 -11.69 -37.56
C ILE A 1002 -4.78 -12.28 -36.77
N SER A 1003 -4.74 -12.17 -35.45
CA SER A 1003 -5.84 -12.55 -34.55
C SER A 1003 -6.24 -11.34 -33.72
N LEU A 1004 -7.51 -10.95 -33.79
CA LEU A 1004 -8.02 -9.75 -33.14
C LEU A 1004 -7.95 -9.89 -31.63
N LYS A 1005 -7.67 -8.78 -30.92
CA LYS A 1005 -7.79 -8.76 -29.46
C LYS A 1005 -9.24 -8.66 -29.00
N HIS A 1006 -10.00 -7.89 -29.77
CA HIS A 1006 -11.40 -7.63 -29.62
C HIS A 1006 -11.94 -7.16 -30.98
N SER A 1007 -13.26 -7.18 -31.13
CA SER A 1007 -13.93 -6.69 -32.32
C SER A 1007 -13.59 -5.21 -32.56
N ILE A 1008 -13.43 -4.84 -33.83
CA ILE A 1008 -13.14 -3.48 -34.27
C ILE A 1008 -14.45 -2.86 -34.75
N CYS A 1009 -14.77 -1.66 -34.27
CA CYS A 1009 -15.95 -0.91 -34.67
C CYS A 1009 -15.50 0.31 -35.49
N ASP A 1010 -15.83 0.34 -36.77
CA ASP A 1010 -15.65 1.54 -37.59
C ASP A 1010 -16.72 2.59 -37.23
N GLU A 1011 -16.32 3.86 -37.19
CA GLU A 1011 -17.24 4.97 -36.95
C GLU A 1011 -18.03 5.24 -38.24
N ILE A 1012 -19.37 5.09 -38.17
CA ILE A 1012 -20.30 5.37 -39.27
C ILE A 1012 -20.54 6.86 -39.42
#